data_AF-A0A8T7GHF3-F1
#
_entry.id   AF-A0A8T7GHF3-F1
#
_cell.length_a   1.000
_cell.length_b   1.000
_cell.length_c   1.000
_cell.angle_alpha   90.00
_cell.angle_beta   90.00
_cell.angle_gamma   90.00
#
_symmetry.space_group_name_H-M   'P 1'
#
loop_
_entity.id
_entity.type
_entity.pdbx_description
1 polymer ?
#
loop_
_entity_poly.entity_id
_entity_poly.type
_entity_poly.pdbx_seq_one_letter_code
_entity_poly.pdbx_strand_id
1 'polypeptide(L)'
;PRQGLHLVNFKIIGNFPQGDTAIYSDYEELLKKVLSGETNLGVIDNLLEAPSTEDIWSEGNGDKEAGLVDLDSISAADLNIALDSDSSQDGVIIAAQSNECTVVRGPPGTGKSQVIVNLIADALAKRKKVLVVCQKRAALDVVYQRLDKVGLGKYAALLHDPITGRQELYQQLGRLFSPTAINSIQPDSGKAGFDTVSQEIDKLVGMQRSIVDALWKEYFGGVTIHNLYASAKPGYVPRLDLAKIAANTSYLELPQILEAIKNSEAGAKRFDNAHPWVNRKDFSALGFNDKNKLDEMLRTLTMQLGSKDPEPFLAANMHDQNVLLEALRVLESEHGMFRKLKGRWVEAHSNAKRILVQDMPDDPQWVASMIRRATAGLEIWKNIESLSKYLNESGLDELRSIISTGLLADLYSKFSEMHKSIAEFDSLQAHDARKAAMTLVQREILRECTMKMMSENNWVDVVREEFYAYWIDYIERENPVLKGQPFETYLQNRERLAKLLKEHKNLVVQRIAAQIETRIVKPGLTPSGKRSRKAEYVEWSKLADEFDKKKRVLPVRMLIEKYESTVFTIAPCWLVSPEAASTIFPLNRNLFDFIIFDEASQSAVERSLPSLYRGGNIVIMGDEKQLRPFDLFRVKDDDDSLEEELVDETMLSESLLVLAKRIYGNRYLAWHYRSKYQELIDFSNHAFYDGHLQVSPNILKVPADPPIRWIQCRNGVWVDRSNLPEAERVIDEVKRIWTNNKGKPQSIGIITFNESQQMAILDEIDRRRKQDPEFNELYGESENPESNLLDDRPFVKNIENVQGDERDIIIFSVGYARDPDGNLHIRFGSLNQEGGENRLNVAVTRARKEIVVVCSIDPDELRTDVAKNNGPKRLKDYLRYAKAISENNRQSASVILASLNNGFRRENPASGALFESPFEEMVHRSLTQLGYTVDTQVGYSGYKIDLAVVHPDESSRYIIAIECDGATFHSAKSTRERDVMRQEFLESRGWVVERIWSRNWWRNPIREIQRIRDRIEGLRGQPGGRITKE
;
A
#
# COMPACT_ATOMS: atom_id res chain seq x y z
N PRO A 1 -13.24 -44.42 45.36
CA PRO A 1 -13.23 -45.41 44.27
C PRO A 1 -14.02 -44.89 43.06
N ARG A 2 -13.30 -44.41 42.03
CA ARG A 2 -13.89 -43.95 40.77
C ARG A 2 -14.41 -45.18 40.01
N GLN A 3 -15.73 -45.28 39.84
CA GLN A 3 -16.31 -46.20 38.85
C GLN A 3 -15.78 -45.79 37.48
N GLY A 4 -15.07 -46.70 36.82
CA GLY A 4 -14.55 -46.48 35.47
C GLY A 4 -15.68 -46.37 34.45
N LEU A 5 -15.38 -45.82 33.28
CA LEU A 5 -16.29 -45.85 32.12
C LEU A 5 -16.73 -47.29 31.84
N HIS A 6 -18.04 -47.49 31.65
CA HIS A 6 -18.64 -48.76 31.28
C HIS A 6 -19.33 -48.61 29.91
N LEU A 7 -19.04 -49.50 28.98
CA LEU A 7 -19.72 -49.53 27.68
C LEU A 7 -21.10 -50.17 27.86
N VAL A 8 -22.16 -49.44 27.48
CA VAL A 8 -23.53 -49.95 27.54
C VAL A 8 -24.06 -50.07 26.12
N ASN A 9 -24.44 -51.28 25.71
CA ASN A 9 -25.03 -51.53 24.41
C ASN A 9 -26.51 -51.14 24.42
N PHE A 10 -26.87 -50.08 23.70
CA PHE A 10 -28.26 -49.72 23.43
C PHE A 10 -28.62 -50.01 21.98
N LYS A 11 -29.89 -50.33 21.71
CA LYS A 11 -30.49 -50.26 20.38
C LYS A 11 -31.39 -49.03 20.35
N ILE A 12 -31.01 -48.03 19.57
CA ILE A 12 -31.82 -46.83 19.37
C ILE A 12 -32.77 -47.13 18.21
N ILE A 13 -34.06 -47.18 18.49
CA ILE A 13 -35.11 -47.27 17.47
C ILE A 13 -35.65 -45.84 17.33
N GLY A 14 -35.22 -45.17 16.27
CA GLY A 14 -35.66 -43.84 15.88
C GLY A 14 -35.93 -43.80 14.39
N ASN A 15 -36.75 -42.85 13.95
CA ASN A 15 -36.86 -42.55 12.54
C ASN A 15 -35.67 -41.66 12.17
N PHE A 16 -34.65 -42.24 11.52
CA PHE A 16 -33.45 -41.53 11.12
C PHE A 16 -33.62 -41.06 9.66
N PRO A 17 -33.96 -39.79 9.41
CA PRO A 17 -34.30 -39.31 8.08
C PRO A 17 -33.15 -39.40 7.06
N GLN A 18 -31.90 -39.68 7.49
CA GLN A 18 -30.72 -39.71 6.63
C GLN A 18 -30.31 -41.08 6.06
N GLY A 19 -30.93 -42.19 6.50
CA GLY A 19 -30.54 -43.54 6.08
C GLY A 19 -30.64 -43.80 4.56
N ASP A 20 -31.51 -43.05 3.88
CA ASP A 20 -31.73 -43.14 2.42
C ASP A 20 -31.05 -42.00 1.63
N THR A 21 -30.18 -41.19 2.26
CA THR A 21 -29.52 -40.08 1.57
C THR A 21 -28.32 -40.53 0.74
N ALA A 22 -28.09 -39.87 -0.39
CA ALA A 22 -26.94 -40.17 -1.25
C ALA A 22 -25.60 -39.93 -0.55
N ILE A 23 -25.52 -38.93 0.33
CA ILE A 23 -24.32 -38.66 1.15
C ILE A 23 -24.00 -39.84 2.06
N TYR A 24 -25.00 -40.45 2.70
CA TYR A 24 -24.78 -41.62 3.55
C TYR A 24 -24.22 -42.82 2.75
N SER A 25 -24.70 -43.04 1.53
CA SER A 25 -24.13 -44.06 0.64
C SER A 25 -22.66 -43.79 0.28
N ASP A 26 -22.29 -42.53 0.05
CA ASP A 26 -20.89 -42.16 -0.19
C ASP A 26 -20.03 -42.45 1.04
N TYR A 27 -20.53 -42.20 2.25
CA TYR A 27 -19.82 -42.52 3.49
C TYR A 27 -19.57 -44.02 3.67
N GLU A 28 -20.58 -44.85 3.44
CA GLU A 28 -20.42 -46.30 3.47
C GLU A 28 -19.36 -46.77 2.46
N GLU A 29 -19.28 -46.12 1.29
CA GLU A 29 -18.27 -46.42 0.29
C GLU A 29 -16.87 -45.95 0.71
N LEU A 30 -16.73 -44.72 1.25
CA LEU A 30 -15.47 -44.22 1.83
C LEU A 30 -14.96 -45.12 2.94
N LEU A 31 -15.83 -45.54 3.86
CA LEU A 31 -15.47 -46.46 4.94
C LEU A 31 -15.00 -47.81 4.40
N LYS A 32 -15.69 -48.39 3.41
CA LYS A 32 -15.25 -49.63 2.76
C LYS A 32 -13.87 -49.48 2.12
N LYS A 33 -13.62 -48.35 1.46
CA LYS A 33 -12.32 -48.02 0.84
C LYS A 33 -11.20 -47.96 1.87
N VAL A 34 -11.40 -47.21 2.96
CA VAL A 34 -10.44 -47.11 4.07
C VAL A 34 -10.18 -48.48 4.71
N LEU A 35 -11.25 -49.24 5.01
CA LEU A 35 -11.13 -50.58 5.59
C LEU A 35 -10.46 -51.59 4.65
N SER A 36 -10.54 -51.36 3.33
CA SER A 36 -9.85 -52.16 2.32
C SER A 36 -8.37 -51.80 2.13
N GLY A 37 -7.87 -50.79 2.87
CA GLY A 37 -6.47 -50.36 2.84
C GLY A 37 -6.16 -49.22 1.87
N GLU A 38 -7.16 -48.45 1.42
CA GLU A 38 -6.91 -47.21 0.67
C GLU A 38 -6.27 -46.17 1.61
N THR A 39 -4.99 -45.86 1.39
CA THR A 39 -4.19 -44.99 2.28
C THR A 39 -4.07 -43.55 1.78
N ASN A 40 -4.68 -43.24 0.64
CA ASN A 40 -4.66 -41.90 0.08
C ASN A 40 -6.11 -41.49 -0.09
N LEU A 41 -6.57 -40.56 0.75
CA LEU A 41 -7.85 -39.86 0.64
C LEU A 41 -7.67 -38.39 0.22
N GLY A 42 -6.42 -37.98 -0.03
CA GLY A 42 -6.07 -36.63 -0.48
C GLY A 42 -6.15 -35.62 0.65
N VAL A 43 -6.79 -34.48 0.40
CA VAL A 43 -6.99 -33.42 1.40
C VAL A 43 -7.73 -33.93 2.66
N ILE A 44 -8.56 -34.97 2.52
CA ILE A 44 -9.29 -35.57 3.65
C ILE A 44 -8.33 -36.10 4.72
N ASP A 45 -7.22 -36.74 4.35
CA ASP A 45 -6.26 -37.29 5.32
C ASP A 45 -5.72 -36.17 6.22
N ASN A 46 -5.29 -35.07 5.60
CA ASN A 46 -4.79 -33.90 6.31
C ASN A 46 -5.85 -33.27 7.22
N LEU A 47 -7.10 -33.16 6.75
CA LEU A 47 -8.22 -32.58 7.53
C LEU A 47 -8.59 -33.45 8.75
N LEU A 48 -8.48 -34.77 8.66
CA LEU A 48 -8.75 -35.68 9.77
C LEU A 48 -7.63 -35.65 10.83
N GLU A 49 -6.40 -35.32 10.42
CA GLU A 49 -5.24 -35.18 11.30
C GLU A 49 -5.05 -33.74 11.84
N ALA A 50 -6.03 -32.85 11.65
CA ALA A 50 -5.94 -31.46 12.09
C ALA A 50 -5.70 -31.34 13.61
N PRO A 51 -4.76 -30.49 14.06
CA PRO A 51 -4.56 -30.25 15.50
C PRO A 51 -5.79 -29.58 16.12
N SER A 52 -5.97 -29.78 17.43
CA SER A 52 -7.09 -29.18 18.15
C SER A 52 -6.94 -27.66 18.25
N THR A 53 -8.04 -26.93 18.40
CA THR A 53 -8.02 -25.46 18.48
C THR A 53 -7.10 -24.96 19.60
N GLU A 54 -7.08 -25.63 20.76
CA GLU A 54 -6.29 -25.23 21.93
C GLU A 54 -4.78 -25.31 21.68
N ASP A 55 -4.32 -26.30 20.91
CA ASP A 55 -2.90 -26.50 20.60
C ASP A 55 -2.34 -25.37 19.71
N ILE A 56 -3.13 -24.87 18.76
CA ILE A 56 -2.71 -23.87 17.77
C ILE A 56 -2.42 -22.49 18.40
N TRP A 57 -3.22 -22.08 19.39
CA TRP A 57 -3.01 -20.80 20.09
C TRP A 57 -1.79 -20.85 21.01
N SER A 58 -1.41 -22.03 21.50
CA SER A 58 -0.22 -22.22 22.31
C SER A 58 1.08 -22.11 21.50
N GLU A 59 1.03 -22.44 20.21
CA GLU A 59 2.18 -22.42 19.29
C GLU A 59 2.29 -21.13 18.45
N GLY A 60 1.35 -20.18 18.60
CA GLY A 60 1.35 -18.93 17.83
C GLY A 60 1.05 -19.11 16.33
N ASN A 61 0.46 -20.24 15.93
CA ASN A 61 0.28 -20.67 14.53
C ASN A 61 -1.10 -20.32 13.92
N GLY A 62 -1.96 -19.60 14.64
CA GLY A 62 -3.39 -19.43 14.32
C GLY A 62 -3.75 -18.76 12.99
N ASP A 63 -2.84 -17.99 12.40
CA ASP A 63 -3.04 -17.32 11.10
C ASP A 63 -1.72 -17.35 10.30
N LYS A 64 -1.26 -18.53 9.90
CA LYS A 64 -0.18 -18.62 8.91
C LYS A 64 -0.65 -18.03 7.58
N GLU A 65 -0.15 -16.85 7.23
CA GLU A 65 -0.32 -16.34 5.86
C GLU A 65 0.44 -17.23 4.88
N ALA A 66 -0.20 -17.54 3.75
CA ALA A 66 0.47 -18.23 2.66
C ALA A 66 1.64 -17.38 2.12
N GLY A 67 2.72 -18.03 1.68
CA GLY A 67 3.91 -17.35 1.14
C GLY A 67 3.58 -16.33 0.05
N LEU A 68 4.33 -15.22 0.05
CA LEU A 68 4.23 -14.15 -0.94
C LEU A 68 4.60 -14.70 -2.33
N VAL A 69 3.76 -14.37 -3.32
CA VAL A 69 3.98 -14.72 -4.73
C VAL A 69 4.37 -13.46 -5.46
N ASP A 70 5.49 -13.46 -6.19
CA ASP A 70 5.85 -12.36 -7.09
C ASP A 70 4.94 -12.45 -8.34
N LEU A 71 3.84 -11.70 -8.31
CA LEU A 71 2.83 -11.69 -9.38
C LEU A 71 3.36 -11.15 -10.71
N ASP A 72 4.39 -10.29 -10.68
CA ASP A 72 5.01 -9.74 -11.89
C ASP A 72 5.95 -10.74 -12.57
N SER A 73 6.35 -11.81 -11.86
CA SER A 73 7.11 -12.92 -12.45
C SER A 73 6.24 -13.91 -13.23
N ILE A 74 4.92 -13.83 -13.08
CA ILE A 74 3.96 -14.72 -13.73
C ILE A 74 3.58 -14.17 -15.10
N SER A 75 3.83 -14.97 -16.15
CA SER A 75 3.45 -14.61 -17.51
C SER A 75 1.94 -14.42 -17.63
N ALA A 76 1.53 -13.38 -18.35
CA ALA A 76 0.13 -13.15 -18.70
C ALA A 76 -0.48 -14.35 -19.44
N ALA A 77 0.32 -15.14 -20.17
CA ALA A 77 -0.15 -16.32 -20.89
C ALA A 77 -0.64 -17.44 -19.96
N ASP A 78 -0.16 -17.48 -18.72
CA ASP A 78 -0.51 -18.49 -17.70
C ASP A 78 -1.69 -18.06 -16.81
N LEU A 79 -2.11 -16.79 -16.93
CA LEU A 79 -3.13 -16.14 -16.11
C LEU A 79 -4.43 -15.91 -16.92
N ASN A 80 -5.30 -16.92 -16.97
CA ASN A 80 -6.48 -16.91 -17.84
C ASN A 80 -7.71 -16.30 -17.14
N ILE A 81 -7.71 -14.98 -16.98
CA ILE A 81 -8.76 -14.23 -16.26
C ILE A 81 -9.88 -13.78 -17.22
N ALA A 82 -11.14 -13.91 -16.80
CA ALA A 82 -12.31 -13.52 -17.60
C ALA A 82 -13.02 -12.23 -17.10
N LEU A 83 -12.89 -11.91 -15.80
CA LEU A 83 -13.42 -10.70 -15.18
C LEU A 83 -12.28 -9.80 -14.69
N ASP A 84 -12.60 -8.60 -14.20
CA ASP A 84 -11.59 -7.82 -13.48
C ASP A 84 -11.06 -8.60 -12.28
N SER A 85 -9.86 -8.27 -11.84
CA SER A 85 -9.24 -8.84 -10.64
C SER A 85 -8.32 -7.82 -10.02
N ASP A 86 -8.04 -8.00 -8.73
CA ASP A 86 -6.96 -7.31 -8.03
C ASP A 86 -5.85 -8.29 -7.66
N SER A 87 -4.71 -7.77 -7.17
CA SER A 87 -3.55 -8.60 -6.82
C SER A 87 -3.84 -9.68 -5.77
N SER A 88 -4.77 -9.43 -4.84
CA SER A 88 -5.14 -10.44 -3.84
C SER A 88 -5.94 -11.58 -4.46
N GLN A 89 -6.78 -11.28 -5.45
CA GLN A 89 -7.51 -12.27 -6.26
C GLN A 89 -6.57 -13.04 -7.20
N ASP A 90 -5.63 -12.35 -7.88
CA ASP A 90 -4.63 -12.98 -8.74
C ASP A 90 -3.76 -13.98 -7.94
N GLY A 91 -3.34 -13.59 -6.73
CA GLY A 91 -2.59 -14.46 -5.83
C GLY A 91 -3.34 -15.74 -5.44
N VAL A 92 -4.67 -15.69 -5.34
CA VAL A 92 -5.52 -16.88 -5.13
C VAL A 92 -5.51 -17.77 -6.36
N ILE A 93 -5.70 -17.20 -7.55
CA ILE A 93 -5.73 -17.95 -8.81
C ILE A 93 -4.41 -18.71 -8.99
N ILE A 94 -3.26 -18.04 -8.78
CA ILE A 94 -1.94 -18.66 -8.92
C ILE A 94 -1.69 -19.75 -7.88
N ALA A 95 -2.02 -19.51 -6.61
CA ALA A 95 -1.82 -20.51 -5.58
C ALA A 95 -2.67 -21.76 -5.80
N ALA A 96 -3.89 -21.59 -6.32
CA ALA A 96 -4.76 -22.73 -6.60
C ALA A 96 -4.25 -23.61 -7.76
N GLN A 97 -3.37 -23.08 -8.61
CA GLN A 97 -2.73 -23.88 -9.67
C GLN A 97 -1.64 -24.82 -9.13
N SER A 98 -0.94 -24.41 -8.06
CA SER A 98 0.21 -25.15 -7.50
C SER A 98 -0.15 -26.00 -6.28
N ASN A 99 -1.13 -25.57 -5.49
CA ASN A 99 -1.43 -26.18 -4.21
C ASN A 99 -2.52 -27.25 -4.33
N GLU A 100 -2.39 -28.31 -3.55
CA GLU A 100 -3.45 -29.34 -3.41
C GLU A 100 -4.72 -28.75 -2.77
N CYS A 101 -4.55 -27.89 -1.75
CA CYS A 101 -5.62 -27.14 -1.10
C CYS A 101 -5.23 -25.67 -0.94
N THR A 102 -6.12 -24.75 -1.34
CA THR A 102 -5.97 -23.31 -1.13
C THR A 102 -7.14 -22.78 -0.30
N VAL A 103 -6.83 -22.19 0.85
CA VAL A 103 -7.83 -21.58 1.73
C VAL A 103 -7.87 -20.09 1.49
N VAL A 104 -9.07 -19.56 1.24
CA VAL A 104 -9.29 -18.16 0.89
C VAL A 104 -10.25 -17.50 1.87
N ARG A 105 -9.76 -16.48 2.56
CA ARG A 105 -10.55 -15.62 3.42
C ARG A 105 -11.08 -14.45 2.59
N GLY A 106 -12.39 -14.44 2.36
CA GLY A 106 -13.08 -13.45 1.52
C GLY A 106 -14.14 -12.67 2.29
N PRO A 107 -13.78 -11.54 2.92
CA PRO A 107 -14.72 -10.66 3.62
C PRO A 107 -15.89 -10.17 2.72
N PRO A 108 -16.93 -9.54 3.28
CA PRO A 108 -18.09 -9.09 2.52
C PRO A 108 -17.70 -8.06 1.46
N GLY A 109 -18.24 -8.21 0.24
CA GLY A 109 -17.99 -7.27 -0.85
C GLY A 109 -16.59 -7.33 -1.47
N THR A 110 -15.79 -8.36 -1.18
CA THR A 110 -14.41 -8.53 -1.72
C THR A 110 -14.32 -9.23 -3.07
N GLY A 111 -15.46 -9.53 -3.70
CA GLY A 111 -15.48 -10.15 -5.02
C GLY A 111 -15.30 -11.68 -5.02
N LYS A 112 -15.68 -12.40 -3.95
CA LYS A 112 -15.61 -13.89 -3.90
C LYS A 112 -16.10 -14.58 -5.18
N SER A 113 -17.33 -14.29 -5.60
CA SER A 113 -17.92 -14.85 -6.83
C SER A 113 -17.17 -14.45 -8.11
N GLN A 114 -16.45 -13.33 -8.11
CA GLN A 114 -15.56 -12.92 -9.21
C GLN A 114 -14.32 -13.81 -9.28
N VAL A 115 -13.70 -14.08 -8.12
CA VAL A 115 -12.57 -15.02 -8.01
C VAL A 115 -12.98 -16.41 -8.48
N ILE A 116 -14.15 -16.90 -8.08
CA ILE A 116 -14.67 -18.20 -8.52
C ILE A 116 -14.79 -18.26 -10.04
N VAL A 117 -15.35 -17.23 -10.68
CA VAL A 117 -15.45 -17.17 -12.15
C VAL A 117 -14.07 -17.17 -12.82
N ASN A 118 -13.11 -16.44 -12.27
CA ASN A 118 -11.74 -16.42 -12.81
C ASN A 118 -11.00 -17.74 -12.60
N LEU A 119 -11.23 -18.43 -11.48
CA LEU A 119 -10.73 -19.80 -11.25
C LEU A 119 -11.33 -20.79 -12.24
N ILE A 120 -12.64 -20.69 -12.52
CA ILE A 120 -13.31 -21.50 -13.55
C ILE A 120 -12.71 -21.20 -14.92
N ALA A 121 -12.57 -19.93 -15.29
CA ALA A 121 -11.98 -19.55 -16.57
C ALA A 121 -10.55 -20.12 -16.74
N ASP A 122 -9.72 -20.05 -15.70
CA ASP A 122 -8.37 -20.60 -15.74
C ASP A 122 -8.32 -22.12 -15.86
N ALA A 123 -9.16 -22.81 -15.09
CA ALA A 123 -9.30 -24.26 -15.20
C ALA A 123 -9.81 -24.69 -16.58
N LEU A 124 -10.84 -24.02 -17.11
CA LEU A 124 -11.40 -24.32 -18.43
C LEU A 124 -10.39 -24.05 -19.57
N ALA A 125 -9.62 -22.95 -19.49
CA ALA A 125 -8.56 -22.66 -20.44
C ALA A 125 -7.50 -23.79 -20.45
N LYS A 126 -7.22 -24.36 -19.28
CA LYS A 126 -6.32 -25.51 -19.07
C LYS A 126 -6.98 -26.88 -19.29
N ARG A 127 -8.22 -26.93 -19.81
CA ARG A 127 -8.97 -28.15 -20.14
C ARG A 127 -9.32 -29.02 -18.93
N LYS A 128 -9.41 -28.41 -17.75
CA LYS A 128 -9.74 -29.08 -16.49
C LYS A 128 -11.26 -29.13 -16.27
N LYS A 129 -11.73 -30.19 -15.61
CA LYS A 129 -13.10 -30.35 -15.12
C LYS A 129 -13.24 -29.66 -13.77
N VAL A 130 -14.30 -28.85 -13.60
CA VAL A 130 -14.52 -28.02 -12.41
C VAL A 130 -15.84 -28.37 -11.73
N LEU A 131 -15.81 -28.53 -10.41
CA LEU A 131 -16.99 -28.61 -9.56
C LEU A 131 -17.02 -27.41 -8.60
N VAL A 132 -18.07 -26.62 -8.64
CA VAL A 132 -18.37 -25.60 -7.64
C VAL A 132 -19.42 -26.17 -6.70
N VAL A 133 -19.11 -26.19 -5.42
CA VAL A 133 -19.97 -26.72 -4.36
C VAL A 133 -20.36 -25.57 -3.44
N CYS A 134 -21.66 -25.37 -3.26
CA CYS A 134 -22.17 -24.41 -2.28
C CYS A 134 -23.54 -24.87 -1.76
N GLN A 135 -23.76 -24.75 -0.46
CA GLN A 135 -25.06 -25.10 0.15
C GLN A 135 -26.15 -24.09 -0.22
N LYS A 136 -25.80 -22.83 -0.52
CA LYS A 136 -26.77 -21.77 -0.82
C LYS A 136 -27.04 -21.66 -2.32
N ARG A 137 -28.28 -21.96 -2.73
CA ARG A 137 -28.78 -21.77 -4.10
C ARG A 137 -28.45 -20.40 -4.68
N ALA A 138 -28.70 -19.32 -3.93
CA ALA A 138 -28.47 -17.95 -4.41
C ALA A 138 -26.98 -17.68 -4.73
N ALA A 139 -26.04 -18.30 -4.01
CA ALA A 139 -24.61 -18.14 -4.30
C ALA A 139 -24.24 -18.81 -5.63
N LEU A 140 -24.75 -20.03 -5.88
CA LEU A 140 -24.59 -20.72 -7.17
C LEU A 140 -25.21 -19.93 -8.33
N ASP A 141 -26.40 -19.36 -8.14
CA ASP A 141 -27.07 -18.53 -9.14
C ASP A 141 -26.22 -17.30 -9.50
N VAL A 142 -25.60 -16.63 -8.50
CA VAL A 142 -24.71 -15.49 -8.71
C VAL A 142 -23.49 -15.87 -9.54
N VAL A 143 -22.84 -17.00 -9.24
CA VAL A 143 -21.68 -17.47 -10.02
C VAL A 143 -22.10 -17.82 -11.44
N TYR A 144 -23.20 -18.55 -11.62
CA TYR A 144 -23.72 -18.92 -12.93
C TYR A 144 -24.05 -17.69 -13.79
N GLN A 145 -24.74 -16.69 -13.25
CA GLN A 145 -25.06 -15.45 -13.95
C GLN A 145 -23.80 -14.66 -14.34
N ARG A 146 -22.76 -14.64 -13.50
CA ARG A 146 -21.48 -13.99 -13.86
C ARG A 146 -20.76 -14.73 -14.98
N LEU A 147 -20.78 -16.07 -14.97
CA LEU A 147 -20.28 -16.89 -16.09
C LEU A 147 -21.05 -16.58 -17.37
N ASP A 148 -22.37 -16.47 -17.30
CA ASP A 148 -23.23 -16.20 -18.45
C ASP A 148 -22.97 -14.81 -19.03
N LYS A 149 -22.81 -13.79 -18.18
CA LYS A 149 -22.44 -12.42 -18.60
C LYS A 149 -21.13 -12.34 -19.38
N VAL A 150 -20.15 -13.18 -19.06
CA VAL A 150 -18.89 -13.27 -19.83
C VAL A 150 -18.95 -14.27 -20.98
N GLY A 151 -20.09 -14.94 -21.22
CA GLY A 151 -20.27 -15.90 -22.31
C GLY A 151 -19.76 -17.32 -22.02
N LEU A 152 -19.38 -17.62 -20.77
CA LEU A 152 -18.95 -18.95 -20.33
C LEU A 152 -20.08 -19.77 -19.67
N GLY A 153 -21.22 -19.15 -19.32
CA GLY A 153 -22.34 -19.80 -18.65
C GLY A 153 -22.90 -21.00 -19.44
N LYS A 154 -22.85 -20.93 -20.77
CA LYS A 154 -23.20 -22.05 -21.65
C LYS A 154 -22.34 -23.30 -21.41
N TYR A 155 -21.13 -23.22 -20.88
CA TYR A 155 -20.30 -24.40 -20.61
C TYR A 155 -20.38 -24.89 -19.16
N ALA A 156 -21.33 -24.34 -18.38
CA ALA A 156 -21.54 -24.67 -16.98
C ALA A 156 -22.92 -25.28 -16.77
N ALA A 157 -23.02 -26.38 -16.03
CA ALA A 157 -24.28 -27.01 -15.64
C ALA A 157 -24.66 -26.58 -14.22
N LEU A 158 -25.83 -25.95 -14.06
CA LEU A 158 -26.36 -25.53 -12.77
C LEU A 158 -27.43 -26.52 -12.31
N LEU A 159 -27.27 -27.11 -11.13
CA LEU A 159 -28.25 -28.05 -10.57
C LEU A 159 -28.41 -27.84 -9.07
N HIS A 160 -29.56 -27.28 -8.68
CA HIS A 160 -29.92 -27.07 -7.27
C HIS A 160 -30.45 -28.35 -6.61
N ASP A 161 -31.37 -29.04 -7.28
CA ASP A 161 -31.99 -30.27 -6.80
C ASP A 161 -32.04 -31.30 -7.96
N PRO A 162 -31.44 -32.50 -7.77
CA PRO A 162 -31.35 -33.51 -8.83
C PRO A 162 -32.67 -34.09 -9.32
N ILE A 163 -33.75 -33.98 -8.54
CA ILE A 163 -35.06 -34.55 -8.88
C ILE A 163 -35.87 -33.55 -9.70
N THR A 164 -35.99 -32.33 -9.18
CA THR A 164 -36.80 -31.25 -9.77
C THR A 164 -36.07 -30.54 -10.92
N GLY A 165 -34.76 -30.35 -10.82
CA GLY A 165 -33.93 -29.67 -11.83
C GLY A 165 -33.52 -30.53 -13.02
N ARG A 166 -33.84 -31.83 -13.03
CA ARG A 166 -33.40 -32.77 -14.06
C ARG A 166 -33.81 -32.37 -15.47
N GLN A 167 -35.06 -31.97 -15.70
CA GLN A 167 -35.50 -31.63 -17.06
C GLN A 167 -34.82 -30.38 -17.60
N GLU A 168 -34.62 -29.38 -16.76
CA GLU A 168 -33.94 -28.13 -17.11
C GLU A 168 -32.48 -28.38 -17.48
N LEU A 169 -31.77 -29.20 -16.69
CA LEU A 169 -30.41 -29.63 -16.97
C LEU A 169 -30.29 -30.34 -18.33
N TYR A 170 -31.20 -31.26 -18.66
CA TYR A 170 -31.17 -31.95 -19.96
C TYR A 170 -31.42 -31.01 -21.14
N GLN A 171 -32.34 -30.06 -20.99
CA GLN A 171 -32.57 -29.04 -22.00
C GLN A 171 -31.33 -28.15 -22.19
N GLN A 172 -30.67 -27.80 -21.08
CA GLN A 172 -29.42 -27.05 -21.11
C GLN A 172 -28.34 -27.82 -21.87
N LEU A 173 -28.05 -29.06 -21.47
CA LEU A 173 -27.04 -29.91 -22.13
C LEU A 173 -27.38 -30.18 -23.60
N GLY A 174 -28.66 -30.37 -23.94
CA GLY A 174 -29.12 -30.58 -25.32
C GLY A 174 -28.87 -29.39 -26.24
N ARG A 175 -29.07 -28.15 -25.74
CA ARG A 175 -28.75 -26.92 -26.48
C ARG A 175 -27.26 -26.83 -26.82
N LEU A 176 -26.40 -27.29 -25.91
CA LEU A 176 -24.94 -27.29 -26.10
C LEU A 176 -24.50 -28.40 -27.06
N PHE A 177 -25.22 -29.51 -27.06
CA PHE A 177 -24.93 -30.68 -27.89
C PHE A 177 -25.32 -30.52 -29.36
N SER A 178 -26.28 -29.64 -29.66
CA SER A 178 -26.77 -29.35 -31.02
C SER A 178 -26.20 -28.03 -31.55
N PRO A 179 -24.98 -27.98 -32.11
CA PRO A 179 -24.40 -26.75 -32.60
C PRO A 179 -25.18 -26.25 -33.83
N THR A 180 -26.02 -25.25 -33.62
CA THR A 180 -26.42 -24.33 -34.69
C THR A 180 -25.28 -23.32 -34.84
N ALA A 181 -24.68 -23.26 -36.04
CA ALA A 181 -23.58 -22.38 -36.44
C ALA A 181 -22.14 -22.88 -36.20
N ILE A 182 -21.76 -23.99 -36.82
CA ILE A 182 -20.38 -24.17 -37.28
C ILE A 182 -20.24 -23.39 -38.60
N ASN A 183 -19.92 -22.10 -38.53
CA ASN A 183 -19.43 -21.29 -39.66
C ASN A 183 -19.00 -19.90 -39.17
N SER A 184 -17.85 -19.77 -38.47
CA SER A 184 -17.08 -18.50 -38.43
C SER A 184 -15.79 -18.50 -37.61
N ILE A 185 -15.54 -19.43 -36.68
CA ILE A 185 -14.34 -19.32 -35.82
C ILE A 185 -13.17 -20.09 -36.42
N GLN A 186 -12.21 -19.38 -37.02
CA GLN A 186 -10.89 -19.93 -37.34
C GLN A 186 -10.13 -20.18 -36.02
N PRO A 187 -9.76 -21.43 -35.67
CA PRO A 187 -9.12 -21.75 -34.39
C PRO A 187 -7.75 -21.09 -34.19
N ASP A 188 -7.01 -20.84 -35.27
CA ASP A 188 -5.62 -20.39 -35.22
C ASP A 188 -5.46 -18.87 -35.04
N SER A 189 -6.44 -18.06 -35.45
CA SER A 189 -6.34 -16.59 -35.34
C SER A 189 -6.44 -16.10 -33.90
N GLY A 190 -7.24 -16.78 -33.06
CA GLY A 190 -7.43 -16.41 -31.65
C GLY A 190 -6.22 -16.73 -30.77
N LYS A 191 -5.51 -17.84 -31.06
CA LYS A 191 -4.33 -18.25 -30.29
C LYS A 191 -3.13 -17.33 -30.55
N ALA A 192 -2.86 -17.01 -31.81
CA ALA A 192 -1.76 -16.11 -32.17
C ALA A 192 -1.99 -14.69 -31.60
N GLY A 193 -3.23 -14.21 -31.58
CA GLY A 193 -3.61 -12.94 -30.95
C GLY A 193 -3.38 -12.95 -29.43
N PHE A 194 -3.82 -14.01 -28.75
CA PHE A 194 -3.59 -14.19 -27.31
C PHE A 194 -2.11 -14.16 -26.95
N ASP A 195 -1.29 -15.00 -27.60
CA ASP A 195 0.15 -15.10 -27.30
C ASP A 195 0.87 -13.75 -27.53
N THR A 196 0.48 -13.01 -28.58
CA THR A 196 1.03 -11.68 -28.88
C THR A 196 0.66 -10.66 -27.81
N VAL A 197 -0.61 -10.62 -27.40
CA VAL A 197 -1.08 -9.70 -26.35
C VAL A 197 -0.43 -10.03 -25.01
N SER A 198 -0.33 -11.31 -24.63
CA SER A 198 0.33 -11.75 -23.40
C SER A 198 1.81 -11.34 -23.36
N GLN A 199 2.55 -11.53 -24.46
CA GLN A 199 3.96 -11.12 -24.54
C GLN A 199 4.14 -9.60 -24.43
N GLU A 200 3.25 -8.81 -25.05
CA GLU A 200 3.32 -7.35 -24.93
C GLU A 200 2.95 -6.88 -23.52
N ILE A 201 2.01 -7.53 -22.83
CA ILE A 201 1.71 -7.29 -21.41
C ILE A 201 2.96 -7.54 -20.56
N ASP A 202 3.59 -8.70 -20.70
CA ASP A 202 4.77 -9.08 -19.89
C ASP A 202 5.93 -8.10 -20.13
N LYS A 203 6.13 -7.67 -21.38
CA LYS A 203 7.11 -6.64 -21.74
C LYS A 203 6.81 -5.30 -21.07
N LEU A 204 5.56 -4.81 -21.13
CA LEU A 204 5.19 -3.54 -20.51
C LEU A 204 5.31 -3.58 -18.98
N VAL A 205 4.90 -4.69 -18.36
CA VAL A 205 5.07 -4.94 -16.93
C VAL A 205 6.55 -4.89 -16.55
N GLY A 206 7.42 -5.61 -17.28
CA GLY A 206 8.86 -5.59 -17.04
C GLY A 206 9.49 -4.21 -17.21
N MET A 207 9.06 -3.45 -18.24
CA MET A 207 9.52 -2.07 -18.44
C MET A 207 9.12 -1.15 -17.28
N GLN A 208 7.86 -1.19 -16.84
CA GLN A 208 7.38 -0.36 -15.72
C GLN A 208 8.05 -0.74 -14.40
N ARG A 209 8.18 -2.05 -14.12
CA ARG A 209 8.91 -2.56 -12.96
C ARG A 209 10.34 -2.06 -12.93
N SER A 210 11.06 -2.12 -14.06
CA SER A 210 12.46 -1.65 -14.13
C SER A 210 12.64 -0.17 -13.77
N ILE A 211 11.64 0.67 -14.08
CA ILE A 211 11.66 2.11 -13.73
C ILE A 211 11.48 2.27 -12.21
N VAL A 212 10.50 1.58 -11.63
CA VAL A 212 10.21 1.68 -10.19
C VAL A 212 11.32 1.05 -9.34
N ASP A 213 11.82 -0.12 -9.73
CA ASP A 213 12.97 -0.76 -9.06
C ASP A 213 14.19 0.18 -9.05
N ALA A 214 14.45 0.88 -10.17
CA ALA A 214 15.54 1.85 -10.26
C ALA A 214 15.30 3.11 -9.40
N LEU A 215 14.05 3.54 -9.19
CA LEU A 215 13.71 4.67 -8.32
C LEU A 215 13.96 4.37 -6.83
N TRP A 216 13.73 3.11 -6.42
CA TRP A 216 13.74 2.68 -5.02
C TRP A 216 14.96 1.87 -4.60
N LYS A 217 15.79 1.45 -5.55
CA LYS A 217 17.09 0.85 -5.24
C LYS A 217 17.95 1.83 -4.44
N GLU A 218 18.55 1.32 -3.36
CA GLU A 218 19.49 2.07 -2.54
C GLU A 218 20.86 2.15 -3.22
N TYR A 219 21.42 3.36 -3.20
CA TYR A 219 22.75 3.70 -3.65
C TYR A 219 23.51 4.38 -2.51
N PHE A 220 24.84 4.47 -2.64
CA PHE A 220 25.71 5.23 -1.74
C PHE A 220 25.45 5.01 -0.24
N GLY A 221 25.16 3.78 0.19
CA GLY A 221 24.97 3.46 1.61
C GLY A 221 23.64 3.88 2.23
N GLY A 222 22.56 3.98 1.44
CA GLY A 222 21.19 4.03 1.96
C GLY A 222 20.30 5.14 1.38
N VAL A 223 20.64 5.72 0.23
CA VAL A 223 19.81 6.75 -0.42
C VAL A 223 19.24 6.24 -1.74
N THR A 224 17.96 6.54 -1.98
CA THR A 224 17.30 6.25 -3.26
C THR A 224 17.33 7.48 -4.15
N ILE A 225 17.28 7.29 -5.48
CA ILE A 225 17.19 8.44 -6.39
C ILE A 225 15.88 9.21 -6.22
N HIS A 226 14.79 8.54 -5.83
CA HIS A 226 13.55 9.20 -5.42
C HIS A 226 13.77 10.24 -4.31
N ASN A 227 14.50 9.88 -3.25
CA ASN A 227 14.83 10.80 -2.15
C ASN A 227 15.75 11.94 -2.60
N LEU A 228 16.67 11.66 -3.53
CA LEU A 228 17.53 12.69 -4.12
C LEU A 228 16.72 13.69 -4.95
N TYR A 229 15.78 13.26 -5.79
CA TYR A 229 14.90 14.16 -6.53
C TYR A 229 14.06 15.05 -5.61
N ALA A 230 13.56 14.49 -4.50
CA ALA A 230 12.79 15.24 -3.52
C ALA A 230 13.64 16.31 -2.77
N SER A 231 14.94 16.04 -2.58
CA SER A 231 15.80 16.87 -1.75
C SER A 231 16.68 17.85 -2.52
N ALA A 232 17.01 17.54 -3.78
CA ALA A 232 17.93 18.33 -4.60
C ALA A 232 17.27 19.56 -5.21
N LYS A 233 18.07 20.61 -5.41
CA LYS A 233 17.61 21.85 -6.03
C LYS A 233 17.42 21.67 -7.55
N PRO A 234 16.23 22.00 -8.10
CA PRO A 234 15.99 22.00 -9.54
C PRO A 234 17.00 22.85 -10.31
N GLY A 235 17.59 22.29 -11.37
CA GLY A 235 18.48 23.01 -12.29
C GLY A 235 19.81 23.47 -11.69
N TYR A 236 20.23 22.90 -10.55
CA TYR A 236 21.55 23.15 -10.00
C TYR A 236 22.66 22.73 -10.98
N VAL A 237 23.64 23.60 -11.18
CA VAL A 237 24.81 23.34 -12.04
C VAL A 237 26.03 23.17 -11.15
N PRO A 238 26.67 21.97 -11.15
CA PRO A 238 27.92 21.74 -10.43
C PRO A 238 29.01 22.75 -10.78
N ARG A 239 29.68 23.27 -9.75
CA ARG A 239 30.73 24.29 -9.86
C ARG A 239 31.96 24.01 -8.99
N LEU A 240 31.89 23.03 -8.08
CA LEU A 240 33.05 22.53 -7.32
C LEU A 240 33.58 21.23 -7.93
N ASP A 241 34.87 20.93 -7.75
CA ASP A 241 35.45 19.67 -8.24
C ASP A 241 35.35 18.55 -7.17
N LEU A 242 34.11 18.16 -6.85
CA LEU A 242 33.84 17.19 -5.78
C LEU A 242 33.44 15.80 -6.28
N ALA A 243 33.41 15.58 -7.60
CA ALA A 243 32.90 14.33 -8.20
C ALA A 243 33.60 13.06 -7.66
N LYS A 244 34.94 13.07 -7.53
CA LYS A 244 35.70 11.93 -7.00
C LYS A 244 35.42 11.67 -5.52
N ILE A 245 35.15 12.73 -4.75
CA ILE A 245 34.83 12.63 -3.33
C ILE A 245 33.42 12.08 -3.18
N ALA A 246 32.46 12.64 -3.91
CA ALA A 246 31.07 12.20 -3.91
C ALA A 246 30.94 10.73 -4.31
N ALA A 247 31.73 10.24 -5.28
CA ALA A 247 31.75 8.85 -5.69
C ALA A 247 32.09 7.85 -4.55
N ASN A 248 32.88 8.28 -3.56
CA ASN A 248 33.42 7.42 -2.51
C ASN A 248 32.85 7.76 -1.12
N THR A 249 31.80 8.60 -1.05
CA THR A 249 31.19 9.01 0.21
C THR A 249 29.80 8.41 0.33
N SER A 250 29.48 7.87 1.51
CA SER A 250 28.13 7.38 1.81
C SER A 250 27.17 8.54 2.13
N TYR A 251 25.89 8.38 1.80
CA TYR A 251 24.82 9.28 2.20
C TYR A 251 24.77 9.48 3.72
N LEU A 252 25.06 8.42 4.49
CA LEU A 252 25.09 8.47 5.96
C LEU A 252 26.25 9.32 6.51
N GLU A 253 27.33 9.50 5.74
CA GLU A 253 28.49 10.31 6.13
C GLU A 253 28.33 11.79 5.77
N LEU A 254 27.51 12.11 4.77
CA LEU A 254 27.30 13.47 4.27
C LEU A 254 26.90 14.46 5.37
N PRO A 255 25.96 14.17 6.30
CA PRO A 255 25.61 15.09 7.37
C PRO A 255 26.81 15.52 8.24
N GLN A 256 27.72 14.59 8.55
CA GLN A 256 28.92 14.88 9.34
C GLN A 256 29.91 15.76 8.56
N ILE A 257 30.03 15.54 7.26
CA ILE A 257 30.84 16.40 6.37
C ILE A 257 30.25 17.81 6.33
N LEU A 258 28.93 17.93 6.11
CA LEU A 258 28.24 19.21 6.04
C LEU A 258 28.35 20.00 7.35
N GLU A 259 28.26 19.32 8.50
CA GLU A 259 28.45 19.94 9.82
C GLU A 259 29.89 20.45 10.00
N ALA A 260 30.89 19.66 9.58
CA ALA A 260 32.29 20.08 9.63
C ALA A 260 32.53 21.35 8.77
N ILE A 261 31.97 21.42 7.57
CA ILE A 261 32.05 22.61 6.71
C ILE A 261 31.34 23.81 7.35
N LYS A 262 30.14 23.62 7.89
CA LYS A 262 29.39 24.67 8.61
C LYS A 262 30.20 25.28 9.74
N ASN A 263 30.85 24.43 10.54
CA ASN A 263 31.61 24.84 11.72
C ASN A 263 32.93 25.55 11.37
N SER A 264 33.39 25.45 10.12
CA SER A 264 34.64 26.08 9.66
C SER A 264 34.44 27.24 8.70
N GLU A 265 33.26 27.43 8.12
CA GLU A 265 32.97 28.51 7.16
C GLU A 265 33.33 29.90 7.71
N ALA A 266 32.83 30.24 8.91
CA ALA A 266 33.06 31.55 9.52
C ALA A 266 34.54 31.81 9.81
N GLY A 267 35.26 30.78 10.28
CA GLY A 267 36.70 30.86 10.55
C GLY A 267 37.51 30.99 9.26
N ALA A 268 37.17 30.22 8.23
CA ALA A 268 37.87 30.24 6.94
C ALA A 268 37.75 31.61 6.28
N LYS A 269 36.54 32.20 6.25
CA LYS A 269 36.33 33.55 5.70
C LYS A 269 37.08 34.64 6.45
N ARG A 270 37.20 34.51 7.76
CA ARG A 270 37.85 35.51 8.62
C ARG A 270 39.37 35.39 8.60
N PHE A 271 39.91 34.18 8.59
CA PHE A 271 41.33 33.91 8.87
C PHE A 271 42.11 33.35 7.69
N ASP A 272 41.46 32.69 6.73
CA ASP A 272 42.10 32.08 5.56
C ASP A 272 41.94 32.92 4.28
N ASN A 273 41.33 34.10 4.41
CA ASN A 273 41.31 35.18 3.42
C ASN A 273 41.95 36.42 4.02
N ALA A 274 42.42 37.37 3.18
CA ALA A 274 42.71 38.80 3.45
C ALA A 274 43.16 39.23 4.87
N HIS A 275 43.66 38.32 5.70
CA HIS A 275 43.92 38.47 7.11
C HIS A 275 45.43 38.62 7.28
N PRO A 276 45.93 39.42 8.25
CA PRO A 276 47.36 39.61 8.44
C PRO A 276 48.14 38.29 8.62
N TRP A 277 47.46 37.26 9.13
CA TRP A 277 47.98 35.90 9.35
C TRP A 277 47.52 34.85 8.31
N VAL A 278 47.16 35.25 7.09
CA VAL A 278 46.72 34.29 6.05
C VAL A 278 47.80 33.27 5.69
N ASN A 279 49.07 33.68 5.69
CA ASN A 279 50.22 32.84 5.38
C ASN A 279 50.89 32.21 6.62
N ARG A 280 50.10 31.92 7.66
CA ARG A 280 50.58 31.31 8.90
C ARG A 280 50.83 29.80 8.74
N LYS A 281 51.66 29.25 9.62
CA LYS A 281 51.70 27.81 9.95
C LYS A 281 50.50 27.47 10.84
N ASP A 282 50.22 26.18 10.98
CA ASP A 282 49.14 25.68 11.84
C ASP A 282 49.36 26.12 13.31
N PHE A 283 48.44 26.93 13.85
CA PHE A 283 48.51 27.42 15.23
C PHE A 283 47.92 26.45 16.26
N SER A 284 47.33 25.31 15.85
CA SER A 284 46.64 24.39 16.77
C SER A 284 47.52 23.93 17.93
N ALA A 285 48.81 23.71 17.69
CA ALA A 285 49.78 23.23 18.68
C ALA A 285 50.45 24.34 19.52
N LEU A 286 50.14 25.63 19.29
CA LEU A 286 50.79 26.74 19.97
C LEU A 286 50.13 27.07 21.31
N GLY A 287 50.91 27.27 22.36
CA GLY A 287 50.38 27.54 23.70
C GLY A 287 50.38 29.03 24.10
N PHE A 288 49.96 29.31 25.33
CA PHE A 288 50.04 30.66 25.94
C PHE A 288 51.45 31.26 25.89
N ASN A 289 52.47 30.43 26.09
CA ASN A 289 53.87 30.85 26.02
C ASN A 289 54.29 31.25 24.59
N ASP A 290 53.73 30.63 23.56
CA ASP A 290 54.00 30.99 22.17
C ASP A 290 53.30 32.29 21.78
N LYS A 291 52.05 32.48 22.23
CA LYS A 291 51.30 33.74 22.07
C LYS A 291 52.06 34.93 22.66
N ASN A 292 52.53 34.84 23.90
CA ASN A 292 53.26 35.93 24.54
C ASN A 292 54.60 36.23 23.85
N LYS A 293 55.31 35.19 23.38
CA LYS A 293 56.54 35.38 22.61
C LYS A 293 56.26 36.06 21.28
N LEU A 294 55.21 35.65 20.57
CA LEU A 294 54.80 36.22 19.31
C LEU A 294 54.38 37.70 19.45
N ASP A 295 53.64 38.01 20.52
CA ASP A 295 53.24 39.37 20.91
C ASP A 295 54.44 40.27 21.16
N GLU A 296 55.35 39.84 22.03
CA GLU A 296 56.55 40.61 22.35
C GLU A 296 57.46 40.79 21.13
N MET A 297 57.60 39.76 20.28
CA MET A 297 58.36 39.86 19.03
C MET A 297 57.77 40.90 18.08
N LEU A 298 56.45 40.87 17.83
CA LEU A 298 55.80 41.81 16.93
C LEU A 298 55.77 43.24 17.49
N ARG A 299 55.63 43.37 18.81
CA ARG A 299 55.74 44.65 19.51
C ARG A 299 57.15 45.24 19.36
N THR A 300 58.18 44.42 19.54
CA THR A 300 59.58 44.80 19.37
C THR A 300 59.85 45.23 17.92
N LEU A 301 59.41 44.44 16.94
CA LEU A 301 59.55 44.76 15.52
C LEU A 301 58.86 46.09 15.16
N THR A 302 57.63 46.30 15.64
CA THR A 302 56.88 47.54 15.39
C THR A 302 57.57 48.75 16.03
N MET A 303 58.13 48.59 17.23
CA MET A 303 58.86 49.66 17.92
C MET A 303 60.19 49.98 17.23
N GLN A 304 60.95 48.97 16.82
CA GLN A 304 62.22 49.13 16.11
C GLN A 304 62.02 49.83 14.76
N LEU A 305 60.99 49.44 13.99
CA LEU A 305 60.68 50.04 12.68
C LEU A 305 60.07 51.45 12.77
N GLY A 306 59.38 51.77 13.88
CA GLY A 306 58.81 53.09 14.12
C GLY A 306 59.75 54.09 14.80
N SER A 307 60.93 53.66 15.27
CA SER A 307 61.89 54.53 15.94
C SER A 307 62.57 55.47 14.97
N LYS A 308 62.61 56.77 15.29
CA LYS A 308 63.29 57.80 14.50
C LYS A 308 64.76 58.00 14.87
N ASP A 309 65.23 57.42 15.98
CA ASP A 309 66.61 57.61 16.45
C ASP A 309 67.17 56.34 17.13
N PRO A 310 68.13 55.62 16.51
CA PRO A 310 68.53 55.72 15.11
C PRO A 310 67.49 55.02 14.20
N GLU A 311 67.05 55.68 13.12
CA GLU A 311 66.20 55.04 12.11
C GLU A 311 66.91 53.81 11.51
N PRO A 312 66.37 52.59 11.64
CA PRO A 312 67.07 51.37 11.26
C PRO A 312 67.37 51.35 9.75
N PHE A 313 68.53 50.81 9.38
CA PHE A 313 68.85 50.52 7.98
C PHE A 313 68.74 49.01 7.74
N LEU A 314 67.78 48.61 6.90
CA LEU A 314 67.50 47.22 6.57
C LEU A 314 67.96 46.91 5.14
N ALA A 315 68.98 46.07 5.01
CA ALA A 315 69.45 45.55 3.73
C ALA A 315 68.47 44.51 3.16
N ALA A 316 68.57 44.26 1.84
CA ALA A 316 67.66 43.39 1.10
C ALA A 316 67.58 41.94 1.64
N ASN A 317 68.63 41.45 2.27
CA ASN A 317 68.67 40.14 2.92
C ASN A 317 69.63 40.14 4.13
N MET A 318 69.54 39.10 4.95
CA MET A 318 70.36 38.95 6.16
C MET A 318 71.86 38.83 5.87
N HIS A 319 72.25 38.25 4.72
CA HIS A 319 73.67 38.14 4.34
C HIS A 319 74.26 39.53 4.09
N ASP A 320 73.58 40.35 3.29
CA ASP A 320 73.97 41.73 3.03
C ASP A 320 73.93 42.58 4.31
N GLN A 321 72.99 42.34 5.22
CA GLN A 321 72.98 43.01 6.52
C GLN A 321 74.26 42.73 7.33
N ASN A 322 74.70 41.47 7.38
CA ASN A 322 75.91 41.07 8.10
C ASN A 322 77.18 41.58 7.42
N VAL A 323 77.24 41.50 6.08
CA VAL A 323 78.35 42.02 5.28
C VAL A 323 78.50 43.52 5.48
N LEU A 324 77.39 44.27 5.50
CA LEU A 324 77.37 45.69 5.78
C LEU A 324 77.88 46.00 7.20
N LEU A 325 77.44 45.24 8.21
CA LEU A 325 77.84 45.46 9.59
C LEU A 325 79.35 45.23 9.80
N GLU A 326 79.86 44.14 9.22
CA GLU A 326 81.29 43.81 9.27
C GLU A 326 82.11 44.85 8.52
N ALA A 327 81.66 45.25 7.32
CA ALA A 327 82.28 46.32 6.56
C ALA A 327 82.34 47.64 7.36
N LEU A 328 81.24 48.04 7.99
CA LEU A 328 81.19 49.26 8.80
C LEU A 328 82.11 49.17 10.04
N ARG A 329 82.21 48.01 10.71
CA ARG A 329 83.14 47.79 11.85
C ARG A 329 84.61 47.83 11.43
N VAL A 330 84.95 47.33 10.25
CA VAL A 330 86.30 47.49 9.69
C VAL A 330 86.58 48.97 9.42
N LEU A 331 85.61 49.70 8.85
CA LEU A 331 85.71 51.15 8.65
C LEU A 331 85.86 51.93 9.98
N GLU A 332 85.25 51.45 11.08
CA GLU A 332 85.36 52.02 12.43
C GLU A 332 86.64 51.59 13.19
N SER A 333 87.26 50.46 12.89
CA SER A 333 88.52 50.09 13.55
C SER A 333 89.74 50.69 12.86
N GLU A 334 89.66 50.94 11.55
CA GLU A 334 90.77 51.45 10.74
C GLU A 334 90.69 52.96 10.51
N HIS A 335 90.83 53.74 11.59
CA HIS A 335 90.89 55.21 11.55
C HIS A 335 92.32 55.75 11.36
N GLY A 336 92.54 56.71 10.43
CA GLY A 336 93.82 57.41 10.26
C GLY A 336 94.26 57.67 8.80
N MET A 337 95.37 58.40 8.63
CA MET A 337 95.83 58.97 7.35
C MET A 337 96.21 57.94 6.25
N PHE A 338 96.57 56.70 6.62
CA PHE A 338 97.05 55.65 5.69
C PHE A 338 96.10 54.45 5.52
N ARG A 339 94.85 54.53 6.02
CA ARG A 339 93.87 53.42 6.00
C ARG A 339 93.51 52.92 4.60
N LYS A 340 93.46 53.81 3.60
CA LYS A 340 93.09 53.49 2.20
C LYS A 340 94.09 52.59 1.47
N LEU A 341 95.28 52.37 2.04
CA LEU A 341 96.32 51.47 1.52
C LEU A 341 96.16 50.03 2.03
N LYS A 342 95.25 49.79 2.98
CA LYS A 342 94.98 48.45 3.51
C LYS A 342 93.93 47.76 2.65
N GLY A 343 94.24 46.55 2.15
CA GLY A 343 93.31 45.77 1.33
C GLY A 343 91.96 45.52 2.01
N ARG A 344 91.96 45.28 3.33
CA ARG A 344 90.75 45.09 4.14
C ARG A 344 89.84 46.32 4.17
N TRP A 345 90.39 47.54 4.23
CA TRP A 345 89.62 48.78 4.20
C TRP A 345 88.94 48.98 2.84
N VAL A 346 89.66 48.73 1.74
CA VAL A 346 89.15 48.87 0.37
C VAL A 346 88.01 47.90 0.11
N GLU A 347 88.16 46.65 0.56
CA GLU A 347 87.12 45.62 0.47
C GLU A 347 85.88 45.98 1.30
N ALA A 348 86.07 46.39 2.56
CA ALA A 348 84.98 46.86 3.42
C ALA A 348 84.25 48.08 2.84
N HIS A 349 84.98 49.08 2.33
CA HIS A 349 84.39 50.25 1.69
C HIS A 349 83.59 49.88 0.43
N SER A 350 84.10 48.97 -0.39
CA SER A 350 83.38 48.46 -1.57
C SER A 350 82.08 47.74 -1.18
N ASN A 351 82.14 46.85 -0.19
CA ASN A 351 80.98 46.11 0.32
C ASN A 351 79.91 47.03 0.92
N ALA A 352 80.29 47.99 1.77
CA ALA A 352 79.37 48.96 2.35
C ALA A 352 78.75 49.88 1.27
N LYS A 353 79.54 50.35 0.30
CA LYS A 353 79.04 51.18 -0.82
C LYS A 353 78.02 50.44 -1.67
N ARG A 354 78.29 49.16 -1.97
CA ARG A 354 77.40 48.29 -2.75
C ARG A 354 76.03 48.12 -2.08
N ILE A 355 76.00 48.01 -0.75
CA ILE A 355 74.79 47.69 0.01
C ILE A 355 74.01 48.95 0.42
N LEU A 356 74.70 50.04 0.76
CA LEU A 356 74.06 51.30 1.17
C LEU A 356 73.51 52.13 0.00
N VAL A 357 74.03 51.91 -1.21
CA VAL A 357 73.59 52.59 -2.45
C VAL A 357 73.53 54.13 -2.29
N GLN A 358 74.46 54.70 -1.53
CA GLN A 358 74.59 56.14 -1.29
C GLN A 358 76.06 56.52 -1.08
N ASP A 359 76.37 57.81 -1.22
CA ASP A 359 77.70 58.33 -0.92
C ASP A 359 78.02 58.17 0.57
N MET A 360 79.25 57.74 0.86
CA MET A 360 79.71 57.44 2.22
C MET A 360 80.73 58.50 2.67
N PRO A 361 80.33 59.48 3.50
CA PRO A 361 81.25 60.42 4.13
C PRO A 361 82.31 59.68 4.94
N ASP A 362 83.55 60.14 4.85
CA ASP A 362 84.71 59.59 5.57
C ASP A 362 84.75 60.13 7.04
N ASP A 363 83.57 60.24 7.67
CA ASP A 363 83.31 60.82 8.99
C ASP A 363 83.08 59.71 10.05
N PRO A 364 83.89 59.65 11.13
CA PRO A 364 83.72 58.70 12.22
C PRO A 364 82.32 58.74 12.87
N GLN A 365 81.69 59.92 12.97
CA GLN A 365 80.36 60.04 13.56
C GLN A 365 79.27 59.47 12.62
N TRP A 366 79.41 59.68 11.31
CA TRP A 366 78.56 59.06 10.29
C TRP A 366 78.71 57.54 10.29
N VAL A 367 79.93 57.00 10.31
CA VAL A 367 80.19 55.54 10.38
C VAL A 367 79.60 54.95 11.66
N ALA A 368 79.84 55.57 12.82
CA ALA A 368 79.22 55.14 14.08
C ALA A 368 77.68 55.20 14.04
N SER A 369 77.10 56.22 13.40
CA SER A 369 75.66 56.32 13.18
C SER A 369 75.14 55.19 12.29
N MET A 370 75.81 54.92 11.17
CA MET A 370 75.46 53.82 10.27
C MET A 370 75.64 52.44 10.90
N ILE A 371 76.64 52.25 11.77
CA ILE A 371 76.78 51.03 12.59
C ILE A 371 75.57 50.88 13.50
N ARG A 372 75.12 51.94 14.18
CA ARG A 372 73.90 51.90 15.00
C ARG A 372 72.66 51.56 14.18
N ARG A 373 72.47 52.19 13.01
CA ARG A 373 71.35 51.91 12.08
C ARG A 373 71.39 50.49 11.52
N ALA A 374 72.55 50.00 11.10
CA ALA A 374 72.74 48.65 10.58
C ALA A 374 72.65 47.58 11.69
N THR A 375 73.05 47.90 12.93
CA THR A 375 72.87 47.02 14.09
C THR A 375 71.38 46.87 14.41
N ALA A 376 70.62 47.96 14.40
CA ALA A 376 69.17 47.93 14.53
C ALA A 376 68.52 47.11 13.40
N GLY A 377 68.98 47.25 12.15
CA GLY A 377 68.52 46.42 11.03
C GLY A 377 68.87 44.93 11.17
N LEU A 378 70.01 44.59 11.76
CA LEU A 378 70.39 43.20 12.04
C LEU A 378 69.50 42.57 13.13
N GLU A 379 69.13 43.34 14.16
CA GLU A 379 68.16 42.89 15.16
C GLU A 379 66.78 42.65 14.56
N ILE A 380 66.33 43.54 13.66
CA ILE A 380 65.08 43.35 12.90
C ILE A 380 65.14 42.05 12.08
N TRP A 381 66.23 41.80 11.35
CA TRP A 381 66.39 40.55 10.58
C TRP A 381 66.34 39.29 11.46
N LYS A 382 66.98 39.30 12.64
CA LYS A 382 66.92 38.18 13.60
C LYS A 382 65.49 37.92 14.10
N ASN A 383 64.74 38.99 14.35
CA ASN A 383 63.35 38.89 14.78
C ASN A 383 62.43 38.40 13.63
N ILE A 384 62.67 38.84 12.38
CA ILE A 384 61.97 38.35 11.19
C ILE A 384 62.27 36.87 10.93
N GLU A 385 63.52 36.45 11.04
CA GLU A 385 63.90 35.03 10.90
C GLU A 385 63.22 34.16 11.96
N SER A 386 63.06 34.69 13.18
CA SER A 386 62.32 34.01 14.25
C SER A 386 60.82 33.86 13.96
N LEU A 387 60.24 34.69 13.07
CA LEU A 387 58.85 34.52 12.60
C LEU A 387 58.67 33.30 11.69
N SER A 388 59.74 32.68 11.20
CA SER A 388 59.67 31.42 10.44
C SER A 388 59.05 30.27 11.24
N LYS A 389 58.98 30.37 12.57
CA LYS A 389 58.22 29.43 13.42
C LYS A 389 56.70 29.54 13.20
N TYR A 390 56.20 30.72 12.82
CA TYR A 390 54.76 31.04 12.76
C TYR A 390 54.26 31.28 11.33
N LEU A 391 55.13 31.61 10.39
CA LEU A 391 54.79 31.82 8.98
C LEU A 391 55.25 30.65 8.11
N ASN A 392 54.47 30.36 7.06
CA ASN A 392 54.88 29.42 6.02
C ASN A 392 55.85 30.13 5.02
N GLU A 393 56.38 29.38 4.05
CA GLU A 393 57.34 29.95 3.08
C GLU A 393 56.75 31.13 2.30
N SER A 394 55.49 31.03 1.87
CA SER A 394 54.80 32.13 1.17
C SER A 394 54.72 33.40 2.02
N GLY A 395 54.49 33.27 3.33
CA GLY A 395 54.47 34.42 4.25
C GLY A 395 55.85 35.02 4.47
N LEU A 396 56.90 34.20 4.50
CA LEU A 396 58.27 34.69 4.59
C LEU A 396 58.72 35.37 3.31
N ASP A 397 58.32 34.85 2.16
CA ASP A 397 58.62 35.45 0.86
C ASP A 397 57.86 36.76 0.64
N GLU A 398 56.64 36.87 1.14
CA GLU A 398 55.90 38.15 1.19
C GLU A 398 56.69 39.20 2.00
N LEU A 399 57.18 38.83 3.19
CA LEU A 399 58.01 39.73 4.00
C LEU A 399 59.32 40.10 3.30
N ARG A 400 60.02 39.13 2.69
CA ARG A 400 61.25 39.38 1.91
C ARG A 400 60.99 40.32 0.73
N SER A 401 59.86 40.15 0.05
CA SER A 401 59.44 41.01 -1.05
C SER A 401 59.24 42.44 -0.58
N ILE A 402 58.50 42.66 0.52
CA ILE A 402 58.31 44.00 1.12
C ILE A 402 59.67 44.62 1.47
N ILE A 403 60.58 43.86 2.08
CA ILE A 403 61.92 44.34 2.47
C ILE A 403 62.74 44.75 1.23
N SER A 404 62.64 44.00 0.13
CA SER A 404 63.36 44.31 -1.11
C SER A 404 62.93 45.62 -1.77
N THR A 405 61.72 46.12 -1.47
CA THR A 405 61.26 47.43 -1.95
C THR A 405 61.87 48.63 -1.20
N GLY A 406 62.48 48.38 -0.03
CA GLY A 406 63.14 49.40 0.80
C GLY A 406 62.19 50.31 1.60
N LEU A 407 60.87 50.09 1.55
CA LEU A 407 59.89 50.92 2.24
C LEU A 407 59.62 50.39 3.67
N LEU A 408 60.30 50.96 4.66
CA LEU A 408 60.11 50.62 6.08
C LEU A 408 58.65 50.85 6.56
N ALA A 409 57.93 51.78 5.95
CA ALA A 409 56.54 52.10 6.27
C ALA A 409 55.58 50.93 5.98
N ASP A 410 55.79 50.20 4.88
CA ASP A 410 54.95 49.06 4.50
C ASP A 410 55.19 47.88 5.44
N LEU A 411 56.45 47.66 5.83
CA LEU A 411 56.83 46.65 6.79
C LEU A 411 56.29 46.97 8.19
N TYR A 412 56.36 48.24 8.60
CA TYR A 412 55.73 48.74 9.83
C TYR A 412 54.21 48.52 9.81
N SER A 413 53.54 48.86 8.71
CA SER A 413 52.09 48.66 8.57
C SER A 413 51.70 47.20 8.71
N LYS A 414 52.42 46.30 8.00
CA LYS A 414 52.17 44.85 8.06
C LYS A 414 52.35 44.30 9.48
N PHE A 415 53.47 44.61 10.15
CA PHE A 415 53.68 44.13 11.53
C PHE A 415 52.73 44.76 12.54
N SER A 416 52.32 46.02 12.34
CA SER A 416 51.31 46.67 13.16
C SER A 416 49.95 45.96 13.04
N GLU A 417 49.53 45.60 11.83
CA GLU A 417 48.30 44.83 11.60
C GLU A 417 48.39 43.40 12.16
N MET A 418 49.53 42.73 11.98
CA MET A 418 49.78 41.41 12.58
C MET A 418 49.75 41.47 14.11
N HIS A 419 50.36 42.50 14.72
CA HIS A 419 50.34 42.71 16.17
C HIS A 419 48.92 42.99 16.69
N LYS A 420 48.17 43.88 16.03
CA LYS A 420 46.76 44.16 16.40
C LYS A 420 45.89 42.90 16.37
N SER A 421 46.11 42.02 15.38
CA SER A 421 45.36 40.78 15.24
C SER A 421 45.76 39.66 16.21
N ILE A 422 46.80 39.84 17.05
CA ILE A 422 47.14 38.89 18.13
C ILE A 422 46.02 38.78 19.17
N ALA A 423 45.20 39.82 19.33
CA ALA A 423 44.00 39.74 20.17
C ALA A 423 43.05 38.59 19.72
N GLU A 424 43.13 38.21 18.44
CA GLU A 424 42.33 37.12 17.85
C GLU A 424 43.05 35.75 17.88
N PHE A 425 44.21 35.64 18.53
CA PHE A 425 45.05 34.42 18.55
C PHE A 425 44.28 33.18 18.98
N ASP A 426 43.46 33.27 20.03
CA ASP A 426 42.71 32.11 20.54
C ASP A 426 41.64 31.66 19.51
N SER A 427 41.10 32.60 18.73
CA SER A 427 40.16 32.30 17.64
C SER A 427 40.87 31.71 16.41
N LEU A 428 42.07 32.19 16.09
CA LEU A 428 42.95 31.62 15.05
C LEU A 428 43.34 30.18 15.41
N GLN A 429 43.79 29.96 16.65
CA GLN A 429 44.13 28.63 17.15
C GLN A 429 42.92 27.70 17.11
N ALA A 430 41.75 28.14 17.57
CA ALA A 430 40.54 27.33 17.54
C ALA A 430 40.08 27.01 16.11
N HIS A 431 40.30 27.91 15.14
CA HIS A 431 40.06 27.66 13.73
C HIS A 431 41.03 26.60 13.17
N ASP A 432 42.34 26.76 13.42
CA ASP A 432 43.35 25.81 12.93
C ASP A 432 43.20 24.43 13.59
N ALA A 433 42.87 24.37 14.89
CA ALA A 433 42.56 23.12 15.59
C ALA A 433 41.35 22.39 14.99
N ARG A 434 40.31 23.14 14.57
CA ARG A 434 39.16 22.56 13.86
C ARG A 434 39.57 22.00 12.50
N LYS A 435 40.40 22.72 11.73
CA LYS A 435 40.93 22.21 10.44
C LYS A 435 41.84 21.00 10.63
N ALA A 436 42.63 20.95 11.69
CA ALA A 436 43.51 19.82 12.00
C ALA A 436 42.73 18.56 12.39
N ALA A 437 41.59 18.72 13.08
CA ALA A 437 40.69 17.62 13.45
C ALA A 437 39.90 17.04 12.26
N MET A 438 39.85 17.75 11.12
CA MET A 438 39.12 17.31 9.93
C MET A 438 39.79 16.12 9.24
N THR A 439 38.96 15.24 8.70
CA THR A 439 39.39 14.16 7.80
C THR A 439 40.00 14.75 6.52
N LEU A 440 40.74 13.92 5.78
CA LEU A 440 41.32 14.33 4.49
C LEU A 440 40.24 14.80 3.50
N VAL A 441 39.10 14.11 3.47
CA VAL A 441 37.93 14.46 2.64
C VAL A 441 37.36 15.82 3.02
N GLN A 442 37.13 16.07 4.32
CA GLN A 442 36.60 17.34 4.81
C GLN A 442 37.54 18.51 4.49
N ARG A 443 38.86 18.31 4.61
CA ARG A 443 39.85 19.33 4.27
C ARG A 443 39.87 19.67 2.79
N GLU A 444 39.73 18.67 1.91
CA GLU A 444 39.69 18.90 0.47
C GLU A 444 38.43 19.68 0.05
N ILE A 445 37.27 19.34 0.61
CA ILE A 445 36.03 20.10 0.38
C ILE A 445 36.17 21.54 0.88
N LEU A 446 36.73 21.72 2.08
CA LEU A 446 36.97 23.05 2.64
C LEU A 446 37.91 23.88 1.75
N ARG A 447 38.93 23.25 1.15
CA ARG A 447 39.83 23.89 0.19
C ARG A 447 39.09 24.35 -1.05
N GLU A 448 38.27 23.50 -1.67
CA GLU A 448 37.45 23.88 -2.83
C GLU A 448 36.50 25.05 -2.51
N CYS A 449 35.84 25.01 -1.34
CA CYS A 449 35.00 26.11 -0.86
C CYS A 449 35.80 27.41 -0.70
N THR A 450 37.00 27.32 -0.11
CA THR A 450 37.88 28.48 0.11
C THR A 450 38.44 29.04 -1.20
N MET A 451 38.61 28.21 -2.24
CA MET A 451 39.11 28.67 -3.54
C MET A 451 38.02 29.32 -4.40
N LYS A 452 36.79 28.78 -4.37
CA LYS A 452 35.73 29.15 -5.32
C LYS A 452 34.56 29.92 -4.72
N MET A 453 34.40 29.95 -3.39
CA MET A 453 33.17 30.41 -2.74
C MET A 453 33.35 31.43 -1.60
N MET A 454 34.49 32.11 -1.50
CA MET A 454 34.79 32.99 -0.36
C MET A 454 33.79 34.13 -0.14
N SER A 455 33.15 34.60 -1.21
CA SER A 455 32.14 35.67 -1.18
C SER A 455 30.73 35.18 -0.83
N GLU A 456 30.48 33.88 -0.70
CA GLU A 456 29.15 33.29 -0.53
C GLU A 456 28.91 32.75 0.87
N ASN A 457 27.68 32.85 1.41
CA ASN A 457 27.33 32.51 2.81
C ASN A 457 26.60 31.18 3.02
N ASN A 458 26.57 30.31 2.01
CA ASN A 458 25.79 29.07 2.00
C ASN A 458 26.63 27.86 1.58
N TRP A 459 27.86 27.75 2.07
CA TRP A 459 28.79 26.68 1.68
C TRP A 459 28.18 25.29 1.86
N VAL A 460 27.48 25.08 2.97
CA VAL A 460 26.81 23.83 3.30
C VAL A 460 25.79 23.42 2.23
N ASP A 461 24.94 24.34 1.79
CA ASP A 461 23.91 24.04 0.80
C ASP A 461 24.53 23.71 -0.54
N VAL A 462 25.55 24.48 -0.95
CA VAL A 462 26.23 24.27 -2.22
C VAL A 462 26.96 22.92 -2.23
N VAL A 463 27.72 22.59 -1.18
CA VAL A 463 28.37 21.29 -1.04
C VAL A 463 27.33 20.17 -1.10
N ARG A 464 26.18 20.29 -0.42
CA ARG A 464 25.11 19.30 -0.48
C ARG A 464 24.61 19.11 -1.93
N GLU A 465 24.34 20.20 -2.64
CA GLU A 465 23.87 20.15 -4.03
C GLU A 465 24.91 19.57 -5.00
N GLU A 466 26.22 19.77 -4.77
CA GLU A 466 27.27 19.12 -5.56
C GLU A 466 27.21 17.59 -5.43
N PHE A 467 27.04 17.09 -4.21
CA PHE A 467 26.90 15.65 -3.97
C PHE A 467 25.63 15.10 -4.61
N TYR A 468 24.50 15.77 -4.40
CA TYR A 468 23.22 15.34 -4.96
C TYR A 468 23.24 15.35 -6.49
N ALA A 469 23.75 16.40 -7.13
CA ALA A 469 23.85 16.47 -8.58
C ALA A 469 24.74 15.37 -9.16
N TYR A 470 25.89 15.09 -8.53
CA TYR A 470 26.76 13.99 -8.94
C TYR A 470 26.07 12.62 -8.78
N TRP A 471 25.46 12.35 -7.62
CA TRP A 471 24.78 11.08 -7.38
C TRP A 471 23.59 10.86 -8.31
N ILE A 472 22.78 11.91 -8.58
CA ILE A 472 21.68 11.84 -9.55
C ILE A 472 22.22 11.48 -10.94
N ASP A 473 23.24 12.19 -11.44
CA ASP A 473 23.82 11.93 -12.76
C ASP A 473 24.46 10.53 -12.86
N TYR A 474 25.14 10.08 -11.80
CA TYR A 474 25.67 8.72 -11.71
C TYR A 474 24.56 7.67 -11.79
N ILE A 475 23.51 7.79 -10.97
CA ILE A 475 22.43 6.80 -10.93
C ILE A 475 21.64 6.80 -12.24
N GLU A 476 21.37 7.95 -12.85
CA GLU A 476 20.72 8.01 -14.17
C GLU A 476 21.60 7.41 -15.28
N ARG A 477 22.94 7.50 -15.19
CA ARG A 477 23.85 6.85 -16.14
C ARG A 477 23.82 5.34 -16.03
N GLU A 478 23.83 4.82 -14.81
CA GLU A 478 23.74 3.38 -14.53
C GLU A 478 22.35 2.82 -14.87
N ASN A 479 21.30 3.64 -14.83
CA ASN A 479 19.93 3.25 -15.17
C ASN A 479 19.37 4.10 -16.33
N PRO A 480 19.71 3.79 -17.59
CA PRO A 480 19.23 4.53 -18.75
C PRO A 480 17.70 4.61 -18.88
N VAL A 481 16.96 3.69 -18.26
CA VAL A 481 15.48 3.71 -18.18
C VAL A 481 14.94 4.95 -17.44
N LEU A 482 15.77 5.61 -16.61
CA LEU A 482 15.44 6.87 -15.96
C LEU A 482 15.78 8.09 -16.82
N LYS A 483 16.48 7.94 -17.96
CA LYS A 483 16.87 9.05 -18.85
C LYS A 483 15.80 9.35 -19.92
N GLY A 484 15.82 10.58 -20.45
CA GLY A 484 14.87 11.05 -21.47
C GLY A 484 13.57 11.62 -20.88
N GLN A 485 12.44 11.29 -21.52
CA GLN A 485 11.06 11.47 -21.00
C GLN A 485 10.48 10.11 -20.55
N PRO A 486 11.14 9.40 -19.63
CA PRO A 486 10.71 8.06 -19.22
C PRO A 486 9.28 8.07 -18.68
N PHE A 487 8.83 9.22 -18.15
CA PHE A 487 7.52 9.37 -17.57
C PHE A 487 6.38 9.55 -18.58
N GLU A 488 6.60 10.28 -19.68
CA GLU A 488 5.61 10.33 -20.76
C GLU A 488 5.47 8.95 -21.40
N THR A 489 6.59 8.25 -21.60
CA THR A 489 6.61 6.84 -22.00
C THR A 489 5.93 5.93 -20.98
N TYR A 490 6.11 6.18 -19.67
CA TYR A 490 5.49 5.41 -18.59
C TYR A 490 3.97 5.51 -18.64
N LEU A 491 3.44 6.73 -18.77
CA LEU A 491 1.99 6.98 -18.88
C LEU A 491 1.41 6.32 -20.14
N GLN A 492 2.08 6.44 -21.28
CA GLN A 492 1.68 5.77 -22.52
C GLN A 492 1.67 4.25 -22.37
N ASN A 493 2.73 3.69 -21.78
CA ASN A 493 2.84 2.26 -21.51
C ASN A 493 1.72 1.77 -20.59
N ARG A 494 1.34 2.57 -19.60
CA ARG A 494 0.25 2.28 -18.68
C ARG A 494 -1.11 2.26 -19.35
N GLU A 495 -1.45 3.29 -20.12
CA GLU A 495 -2.70 3.33 -20.89
C GLU A 495 -2.78 2.16 -21.86
N ARG A 496 -1.66 1.83 -22.49
CA ARG A 496 -1.54 0.67 -23.36
C ARG A 496 -1.71 -0.64 -22.59
N LEU A 497 -1.12 -0.76 -21.40
CA LEU A 497 -1.26 -1.92 -20.52
C LEU A 497 -2.73 -2.13 -20.12
N ALA A 498 -3.43 -1.09 -19.68
CA ALA A 498 -4.86 -1.15 -19.32
C ALA A 498 -5.71 -1.66 -20.50
N LYS A 499 -5.47 -1.13 -21.71
CA LYS A 499 -6.15 -1.59 -22.93
C LYS A 499 -5.84 -3.05 -23.24
N LEU A 500 -4.58 -3.47 -23.15
CA LEU A 500 -4.17 -4.85 -23.41
C LEU A 500 -4.75 -5.82 -22.38
N LEU A 501 -4.83 -5.45 -21.11
CA LEU A 501 -5.49 -6.28 -20.07
C LEU A 501 -6.98 -6.48 -20.39
N LYS A 502 -7.68 -5.44 -20.86
CA LYS A 502 -9.07 -5.57 -21.31
C LYS A 502 -9.22 -6.47 -22.54
N GLU A 503 -8.31 -6.33 -23.51
CA GLU A 503 -8.26 -7.19 -24.70
C GLU A 503 -7.95 -8.65 -24.34
N HIS A 504 -7.00 -8.88 -23.43
CA HIS A 504 -6.59 -10.19 -22.95
C HIS A 504 -7.76 -10.97 -22.34
N LYS A 505 -8.56 -10.34 -21.47
CA LYS A 505 -9.77 -10.96 -20.88
C LYS A 505 -10.75 -11.46 -21.95
N ASN A 506 -10.99 -10.66 -22.99
CA ASN A 506 -11.87 -11.04 -24.10
C ASN A 506 -11.30 -12.21 -24.89
N LEU A 507 -9.99 -12.22 -25.14
CA LEU A 507 -9.30 -13.31 -25.84
C LEU A 507 -9.31 -14.62 -25.04
N VAL A 508 -9.20 -14.56 -23.70
CA VAL A 508 -9.35 -15.74 -22.81
C VAL A 508 -10.70 -16.41 -23.03
N VAL A 509 -11.79 -15.65 -22.95
CA VAL A 509 -13.16 -16.17 -23.16
C VAL A 509 -13.30 -16.81 -24.55
N GLN A 510 -12.86 -16.11 -25.59
CA GLN A 510 -12.92 -16.60 -26.97
C GLN A 510 -12.12 -17.90 -27.16
N ARG A 511 -10.93 -17.98 -26.55
CA ARG A 511 -10.07 -19.16 -26.60
C ARG A 511 -10.71 -20.36 -25.88
N ILE A 512 -11.31 -20.15 -24.70
CA ILE A 512 -12.04 -21.20 -23.97
C ILE A 512 -13.21 -21.70 -24.83
N ALA A 513 -14.01 -20.79 -25.37
CA ALA A 513 -15.16 -21.13 -26.21
C ALA A 513 -14.74 -21.95 -27.44
N ALA A 514 -13.76 -21.47 -28.20
CA ALA A 514 -13.24 -22.17 -29.38
C ALA A 514 -12.66 -23.56 -29.02
N GLN A 515 -11.96 -23.66 -27.89
CA GLN A 515 -11.41 -24.94 -27.43
C GLN A 515 -12.50 -25.97 -27.09
N ILE A 516 -13.59 -25.54 -26.46
CA ILE A 516 -14.69 -26.44 -26.09
C ILE A 516 -15.50 -26.80 -27.34
N GLU A 517 -15.89 -25.81 -28.15
CA GLU A 517 -16.75 -26.00 -29.34
C GLU A 517 -16.09 -26.89 -30.40
N THR A 518 -14.76 -26.81 -30.58
CA THR A 518 -14.02 -27.70 -31.50
C THR A 518 -14.02 -29.16 -31.07
N ARG A 519 -14.34 -29.46 -29.81
CA ARG A 519 -14.45 -30.83 -29.27
C ARG A 519 -15.88 -31.36 -29.30
N ILE A 520 -16.87 -30.46 -29.30
CA ILE A 520 -18.30 -30.79 -29.40
C ILE A 520 -18.71 -30.83 -30.88
N VAL A 521 -17.99 -31.64 -31.68
CA VAL A 521 -18.26 -31.80 -33.11
C VAL A 521 -18.83 -33.19 -33.36
N LYS A 522 -19.98 -33.23 -34.04
CA LYS A 522 -20.60 -34.49 -34.47
C LYS A 522 -19.59 -35.31 -35.29
N PRO A 523 -19.27 -36.55 -34.88
CA PRO A 523 -18.34 -37.39 -35.62
C PRO A 523 -18.82 -37.61 -37.07
N GLY A 524 -17.93 -37.52 -38.06
CA GLY A 524 -18.27 -37.79 -39.46
C GLY A 524 -18.41 -39.29 -39.75
N LEU A 525 -19.47 -39.68 -40.46
CA LEU A 525 -19.62 -41.03 -41.03
C LEU A 525 -18.89 -41.08 -42.38
N THR A 526 -17.67 -41.61 -42.43
CA THR A 526 -17.06 -41.99 -43.72
C THR A 526 -17.29 -43.49 -44.00
N PRO A 527 -17.64 -43.90 -45.24
CA PRO A 527 -17.88 -45.30 -45.60
C PRO A 527 -16.68 -46.24 -45.35
N SER A 528 -15.47 -45.69 -45.18
CA SER A 528 -14.22 -46.43 -44.93
C SER A 528 -13.60 -46.18 -43.55
N GLY A 529 -14.32 -45.53 -42.62
CA GLY A 529 -13.79 -45.15 -41.31
C GLY A 529 -13.44 -46.35 -40.42
N LYS A 530 -12.25 -46.30 -39.78
CA LYS A 530 -11.81 -47.24 -38.73
C LYS A 530 -12.92 -47.48 -37.69
N ARG A 531 -13.02 -48.72 -37.18
CA ARG A 531 -14.05 -49.22 -36.25
C ARG A 531 -14.36 -48.30 -35.04
N SER A 532 -13.39 -47.50 -34.55
CA SER A 532 -13.62 -46.57 -33.41
C SER A 532 -14.50 -45.36 -33.76
N ARG A 533 -14.36 -44.78 -34.96
CA ARG A 533 -15.20 -43.63 -35.38
C ARG A 533 -16.68 -43.98 -35.50
N LYS A 534 -16.99 -45.25 -35.81
CA LYS A 534 -18.37 -45.76 -35.83
C LYS A 534 -18.95 -45.89 -34.42
N ALA A 535 -18.14 -46.29 -33.43
CA ALA A 535 -18.58 -46.39 -32.05
C ALA A 535 -18.86 -45.00 -31.46
N GLU A 536 -17.94 -44.05 -31.66
CA GLU A 536 -18.09 -42.65 -31.24
C GLU A 536 -19.35 -42.00 -31.84
N TYR A 537 -19.63 -42.23 -33.13
CA TYR A 537 -20.86 -41.75 -33.77
C TYR A 537 -22.14 -42.32 -33.14
N VAL A 538 -22.15 -43.63 -32.86
CA VAL A 538 -23.32 -44.30 -32.28
C VAL A 538 -23.57 -43.81 -30.85
N GLU A 539 -22.52 -43.60 -30.07
CA GLU A 539 -22.62 -43.02 -28.73
C GLU A 539 -23.16 -41.59 -28.79
N TRP A 540 -22.63 -40.76 -29.68
CA TRP A 540 -23.10 -39.40 -29.93
C TRP A 540 -24.59 -39.36 -30.31
N SER A 541 -25.02 -40.20 -31.24
CA SER A 541 -26.42 -40.26 -31.67
C SER A 541 -27.36 -40.67 -30.52
N LYS A 542 -26.97 -41.66 -29.72
CA LYS A 542 -27.77 -42.11 -28.56
C LYS A 542 -27.88 -41.03 -27.48
N LEU A 543 -26.82 -40.24 -27.29
CA LEU A 543 -26.84 -39.13 -26.34
C LEU A 543 -27.72 -37.98 -26.85
N ALA A 544 -27.67 -37.68 -28.16
CA ALA A 544 -28.60 -36.74 -28.80
C ALA A 544 -30.06 -37.13 -28.54
N ASP A 545 -30.40 -38.38 -28.83
CA ASP A 545 -31.74 -38.92 -28.64
C ASP A 545 -32.18 -38.83 -27.17
N GLU A 546 -31.24 -38.95 -26.23
CA GLU A 546 -31.52 -38.83 -24.80
C GLU A 546 -31.83 -37.38 -24.39
N PHE A 547 -31.12 -36.39 -24.93
CA PHE A 547 -31.39 -34.97 -24.67
C PHE A 547 -32.72 -34.49 -25.29
N ASP A 548 -33.16 -35.09 -26.40
CA ASP A 548 -34.44 -34.74 -27.05
C ASP A 548 -35.68 -35.34 -26.35
N LYS A 549 -35.50 -36.25 -25.38
CA LYS A 549 -36.63 -36.88 -24.67
C LYS A 549 -37.37 -35.89 -23.77
N LYS A 550 -38.70 -35.84 -23.94
CA LYS A 550 -39.60 -35.07 -23.06
C LYS A 550 -40.12 -35.85 -21.85
N LYS A 551 -40.07 -37.18 -21.87
CA LYS A 551 -40.56 -38.08 -20.80
C LYS A 551 -39.63 -39.29 -20.68
N ARG A 552 -39.54 -39.87 -19.46
CA ARG A 552 -38.69 -41.04 -19.14
C ARG A 552 -37.22 -40.83 -19.48
N VAL A 553 -36.72 -39.64 -19.17
CA VAL A 553 -35.31 -39.27 -19.24
C VAL A 553 -34.54 -40.05 -18.18
N LEU A 554 -33.31 -40.49 -18.49
CA LEU A 554 -32.43 -41.17 -17.54
C LEU A 554 -32.23 -40.33 -16.25
N PRO A 555 -32.04 -40.97 -15.08
CA PRO A 555 -31.50 -40.28 -13.92
C PRO A 555 -30.12 -39.69 -14.25
N VAL A 556 -29.82 -38.49 -13.71
CA VAL A 556 -28.57 -37.76 -14.01
C VAL A 556 -27.34 -38.62 -13.70
N ARG A 557 -27.35 -39.39 -12.61
CA ARG A 557 -26.29 -40.35 -12.27
C ARG A 557 -26.03 -41.39 -13.37
N MET A 558 -27.08 -42.00 -13.90
CA MET A 558 -26.95 -42.98 -14.99
C MET A 558 -26.48 -42.34 -16.31
N LEU A 559 -26.82 -41.07 -16.55
CA LEU A 559 -26.30 -40.33 -17.70
C LEU A 559 -24.79 -40.15 -17.58
N ILE A 560 -24.32 -39.69 -16.41
CA ILE A 560 -22.91 -39.47 -16.13
C ILE A 560 -22.13 -40.79 -16.20
N GLU A 561 -22.60 -41.85 -15.52
CA GLU A 561 -21.94 -43.17 -15.55
C GLU A 561 -21.83 -43.75 -16.96
N LYS A 562 -22.79 -43.46 -17.84
CA LYS A 562 -22.83 -44.02 -19.20
C LYS A 562 -22.12 -43.17 -20.25
N TYR A 563 -22.10 -41.85 -20.09
CA TYR A 563 -21.61 -40.89 -21.09
C TYR A 563 -20.60 -39.88 -20.52
N GLU A 564 -19.88 -40.27 -19.46
CA GLU A 564 -18.99 -39.41 -18.66
C GLU A 564 -18.14 -38.46 -19.49
N SER A 565 -17.34 -39.02 -20.42
CA SER A 565 -16.39 -38.26 -21.25
C SER A 565 -17.07 -37.20 -22.11
N THR A 566 -18.21 -37.54 -22.70
CA THR A 566 -18.94 -36.65 -23.60
C THR A 566 -19.66 -35.56 -22.79
N VAL A 567 -20.30 -35.93 -21.68
CA VAL A 567 -21.00 -34.99 -20.78
C VAL A 567 -20.04 -33.95 -20.21
N PHE A 568 -18.86 -34.35 -19.72
CA PHE A 568 -17.85 -33.40 -19.22
C PHE A 568 -17.14 -32.62 -20.33
N THR A 569 -17.19 -33.07 -21.58
CA THR A 569 -16.74 -32.27 -22.72
C THR A 569 -17.74 -31.16 -23.04
N ILE A 570 -19.04 -31.44 -22.93
CA ILE A 570 -20.13 -30.49 -23.18
C ILE A 570 -20.23 -29.46 -22.05
N ALA A 571 -20.25 -29.95 -20.81
CA ALA A 571 -20.35 -29.18 -19.58
C ALA A 571 -19.15 -29.52 -18.67
N PRO A 572 -17.98 -28.91 -18.90
CA PRO A 572 -16.80 -29.13 -18.05
C PRO A 572 -16.91 -28.49 -16.66
N CYS A 573 -17.84 -27.56 -16.44
CA CYS A 573 -18.08 -26.91 -15.16
C CYS A 573 -19.45 -27.29 -14.59
N TRP A 574 -19.53 -27.65 -13.32
CA TRP A 574 -20.76 -28.01 -12.63
C TRP A 574 -20.92 -27.19 -11.35
N LEU A 575 -22.11 -26.64 -11.12
CA LEU A 575 -22.47 -25.85 -9.94
C LEU A 575 -23.59 -26.56 -9.19
N VAL A 576 -23.30 -27.07 -7.99
CA VAL A 576 -24.21 -27.96 -7.26
C VAL A 576 -24.12 -27.75 -5.75
N SER A 577 -25.12 -28.24 -5.00
CA SER A 577 -25.01 -28.44 -3.56
C SER A 577 -24.22 -29.72 -3.22
N PRO A 578 -23.68 -29.86 -1.98
CA PRO A 578 -23.03 -31.10 -1.55
C PRO A 578 -23.94 -32.33 -1.72
N GLU A 579 -25.22 -32.21 -1.36
CA GLU A 579 -26.22 -33.27 -1.48
C GLU A 579 -26.46 -33.65 -2.95
N ALA A 580 -26.55 -32.66 -3.83
CA ALA A 580 -26.70 -32.88 -5.26
C ALA A 580 -25.47 -33.57 -5.86
N ALA A 581 -24.26 -33.20 -5.44
CA ALA A 581 -23.01 -33.82 -5.88
C ALA A 581 -22.99 -35.33 -5.58
N SER A 582 -23.31 -35.72 -4.35
CA SER A 582 -23.39 -37.14 -3.94
C SER A 582 -24.49 -37.91 -4.69
N THR A 583 -25.59 -37.24 -5.05
CA THR A 583 -26.70 -37.88 -5.76
C THR A 583 -26.34 -38.21 -7.20
N ILE A 584 -25.62 -37.31 -7.89
CA ILE A 584 -25.43 -37.41 -9.34
C ILE A 584 -24.05 -37.93 -9.76
N PHE A 585 -23.01 -37.73 -8.96
CA PHE A 585 -21.66 -38.14 -9.33
C PHE A 585 -21.26 -39.45 -8.63
N PRO A 586 -20.61 -40.39 -9.34
CA PRO A 586 -20.00 -41.54 -8.67
C PRO A 586 -18.89 -41.07 -7.72
N LEU A 587 -18.63 -41.83 -6.66
CA LEU A 587 -17.56 -41.54 -5.70
C LEU A 587 -16.21 -42.04 -6.24
N ASN A 588 -15.79 -41.44 -7.36
CA ASN A 588 -14.50 -41.71 -7.98
C ASN A 588 -13.52 -40.59 -7.63
N ARG A 589 -12.31 -40.97 -7.22
CA ARG A 589 -11.25 -40.00 -6.95
C ARG A 589 -10.84 -39.27 -8.23
N ASN A 590 -10.56 -37.98 -8.12
CA ASN A 590 -10.16 -37.12 -9.24
C ASN A 590 -11.17 -37.13 -10.40
N LEU A 591 -12.45 -37.34 -10.11
CA LEU A 591 -13.52 -37.14 -11.09
C LEU A 591 -13.52 -35.69 -11.60
N PHE A 592 -13.18 -34.74 -10.72
CA PHE A 592 -12.92 -33.35 -11.06
C PHE A 592 -11.45 -33.02 -10.82
N ASP A 593 -10.85 -32.30 -11.76
CA ASP A 593 -9.48 -31.80 -11.61
C ASP A 593 -9.43 -30.67 -10.58
N PHE A 594 -10.53 -29.92 -10.42
CA PHE A 594 -10.62 -28.74 -9.60
C PHE A 594 -11.97 -28.65 -8.87
N ILE A 595 -11.96 -28.47 -7.56
CA ILE A 595 -13.18 -28.27 -6.75
C ILE A 595 -13.10 -26.94 -6.00
N ILE A 596 -14.17 -26.16 -6.06
CA ILE A 596 -14.29 -24.86 -5.40
C ILE A 596 -15.47 -24.92 -4.43
N PHE A 597 -15.19 -24.79 -3.13
CA PHE A 597 -16.21 -24.59 -2.11
C PHE A 597 -16.44 -23.10 -1.91
N ASP A 598 -17.65 -22.63 -2.19
CA ASP A 598 -18.09 -21.25 -1.90
C ASP A 598 -18.91 -21.21 -0.61
N GLU A 599 -18.81 -20.11 0.13
CA GLU A 599 -19.42 -19.95 1.46
C GLU A 599 -19.05 -21.12 2.41
N ALA A 600 -17.80 -21.58 2.35
CA ALA A 600 -17.31 -22.73 3.11
C ALA A 600 -17.36 -22.55 4.64
N SER A 601 -17.53 -21.31 5.13
CA SER A 601 -17.81 -21.03 6.55
C SER A 601 -19.16 -21.56 7.01
N GLN A 602 -20.05 -21.91 6.08
CA GLN A 602 -21.35 -22.55 6.32
C GLN A 602 -21.41 -24.00 5.83
N SER A 603 -20.35 -24.49 5.20
CA SER A 603 -20.27 -25.90 4.80
C SER A 603 -19.78 -26.71 5.99
N ALA A 604 -20.66 -27.55 6.54
CA ALA A 604 -20.27 -28.49 7.57
C ALA A 604 -19.25 -29.51 7.01
N VAL A 605 -18.27 -29.90 7.81
CA VAL A 605 -17.18 -30.79 7.39
C VAL A 605 -17.75 -32.10 6.83
N GLU A 606 -18.69 -32.71 7.54
CA GLU A 606 -19.28 -34.00 7.18
C GLU A 606 -19.98 -33.97 5.81
N ARG A 607 -20.71 -32.89 5.50
CA ARG A 607 -21.35 -32.78 4.18
C ARG A 607 -20.36 -32.57 3.03
N SER A 608 -19.15 -32.13 3.36
CA SER A 608 -18.14 -31.74 2.37
C SER A 608 -17.21 -32.89 1.98
N LEU A 609 -16.98 -33.89 2.85
CA LEU A 609 -16.02 -34.97 2.63
C LEU A 609 -16.23 -35.74 1.31
N PRO A 610 -17.46 -36.18 0.95
CA PRO A 610 -17.65 -36.90 -0.31
C PRO A 610 -17.34 -36.06 -1.55
N SER A 611 -17.58 -34.74 -1.48
CA SER A 611 -17.24 -33.82 -2.56
C SER A 611 -15.72 -33.64 -2.65
N LEU A 612 -15.02 -33.49 -1.51
CA LEU A 612 -13.56 -33.39 -1.46
C LEU A 612 -12.87 -34.61 -2.09
N TYR A 613 -13.34 -35.82 -1.81
CA TYR A 613 -12.77 -37.05 -2.37
C TYR A 613 -12.83 -37.11 -3.90
N ARG A 614 -13.84 -36.48 -4.51
CA ARG A 614 -14.00 -36.42 -5.98
C ARG A 614 -13.00 -35.46 -6.66
N GLY A 615 -12.26 -34.67 -5.90
CA GLY A 615 -11.40 -33.60 -6.40
C GLY A 615 -9.91 -33.92 -6.37
N GLY A 616 -9.18 -33.34 -7.33
CA GLY A 616 -7.72 -33.23 -7.29
C GLY A 616 -7.27 -31.99 -6.51
N ASN A 617 -7.37 -30.81 -7.12
CA ASN A 617 -7.06 -29.53 -6.47
C ASN A 617 -8.32 -28.92 -5.84
N ILE A 618 -8.20 -28.37 -4.64
CA ILE A 618 -9.33 -27.87 -3.86
C ILE A 618 -9.12 -26.40 -3.48
N VAL A 619 -10.15 -25.58 -3.64
CA VAL A 619 -10.22 -24.20 -3.14
C VAL A 619 -11.36 -24.10 -2.15
N ILE A 620 -11.06 -23.66 -0.93
CA ILE A 620 -12.03 -23.48 0.16
C ILE A 620 -12.14 -21.99 0.42
N MET A 621 -13.26 -21.39 0.04
CA MET A 621 -13.48 -19.95 0.13
C MET A 621 -14.64 -19.62 1.06
N GLY A 622 -14.45 -18.65 1.96
CA GLY A 622 -15.51 -18.19 2.84
C GLY A 622 -15.06 -17.07 3.76
N ASP A 623 -15.85 -16.81 4.80
CA ASP A 623 -15.56 -15.79 5.81
C ASP A 623 -15.90 -16.29 7.21
N GLU A 624 -14.89 -16.51 8.04
CA GLU A 624 -15.04 -16.99 9.42
C GLU A 624 -15.64 -15.94 10.37
N LYS A 625 -15.73 -14.67 9.94
CA LYS A 625 -16.40 -13.59 10.67
C LYS A 625 -17.88 -13.46 10.28
N GLN A 626 -18.42 -14.42 9.51
CA GLN A 626 -19.85 -14.59 9.23
C GLN A 626 -20.41 -15.82 9.97
N LEU A 627 -21.65 -16.22 9.63
CA LEU A 627 -22.36 -17.29 10.33
C LEU A 627 -21.69 -18.65 10.09
N ARG A 628 -21.67 -19.47 11.16
CA ARG A 628 -21.28 -20.88 11.16
C ARG A 628 -22.46 -21.75 10.70
N PRO A 629 -22.22 -22.98 10.19
CA PRO A 629 -23.30 -23.93 9.95
C PRO A 629 -24.08 -24.21 11.24
N PHE A 630 -25.40 -24.36 11.09
CA PHE A 630 -26.29 -24.74 12.18
C PHE A 630 -26.67 -26.21 12.04
N ASP A 631 -26.56 -26.98 13.13
CA ASP A 631 -26.93 -28.38 13.15
C ASP A 631 -28.42 -28.52 13.51
N LEU A 632 -29.24 -28.87 12.52
CA LEU A 632 -30.71 -28.81 12.58
C LEU A 632 -31.36 -29.94 13.43
N PHE A 633 -30.56 -30.80 14.09
CA PHE A 633 -30.99 -32.14 14.49
C PHE A 633 -31.02 -32.45 15.99
N ARG A 634 -30.98 -31.45 16.89
CA ARG A 634 -31.33 -31.68 18.31
C ARG A 634 -32.80 -31.36 18.56
N VAL A 635 -33.50 -32.34 19.14
CA VAL A 635 -34.94 -32.40 19.46
C VAL A 635 -35.39 -31.11 20.15
N LYS A 636 -36.40 -30.42 19.60
CA LYS A 636 -37.19 -29.45 20.35
C LYS A 636 -37.93 -30.20 21.45
N ASP A 637 -37.61 -29.94 22.71
CA ASP A 637 -38.50 -30.31 23.81
C ASP A 637 -39.72 -29.35 23.75
N ASP A 638 -40.93 -29.91 23.63
CA ASP A 638 -42.21 -29.20 23.51
C ASP A 638 -42.65 -28.48 24.81
N ASP A 639 -41.73 -28.10 25.70
CA ASP A 639 -42.08 -27.41 26.95
C ASP A 639 -42.11 -25.89 26.73
N ASP A 640 -43.31 -25.38 26.42
CA ASP A 640 -43.66 -23.99 26.08
C ASP A 640 -43.42 -22.93 27.20
N SER A 641 -42.59 -23.21 28.22
CA SER A 641 -42.57 -22.38 29.44
C SER A 641 -41.26 -21.72 29.88
N LEU A 642 -40.09 -21.95 29.26
CA LEU A 642 -38.85 -21.24 29.69
C LEU A 642 -37.84 -20.97 28.55
N GLU A 643 -37.54 -19.68 28.38
CA GLU A 643 -36.40 -19.06 27.67
C GLU A 643 -36.32 -19.23 26.15
N GLU A 644 -36.29 -18.10 25.43
CA GLU A 644 -35.96 -18.03 23.99
C GLU A 644 -34.78 -18.93 23.66
N GLU A 645 -35.02 -19.86 22.72
CA GLU A 645 -34.08 -20.74 22.04
C GLU A 645 -32.60 -20.39 22.29
N LEU A 646 -32.08 -20.94 23.39
CA LEU A 646 -30.65 -21.07 23.59
C LEU A 646 -30.14 -21.96 22.45
N VAL A 647 -29.43 -21.36 21.49
CA VAL A 647 -28.56 -22.13 20.61
C VAL A 647 -27.48 -22.69 21.53
N ASP A 648 -27.67 -23.94 21.96
CA ASP A 648 -26.69 -24.68 22.73
C ASP A 648 -25.40 -24.76 21.90
N GLU A 649 -24.23 -24.55 22.51
CA GLU A 649 -22.92 -24.64 21.85
C GLU A 649 -22.73 -26.00 21.15
N THR A 650 -23.48 -27.02 21.58
CA THR A 650 -23.55 -28.35 20.96
C THR A 650 -24.24 -28.42 19.60
N MET A 651 -24.94 -27.37 19.15
CA MET A 651 -25.66 -27.29 17.86
C MET A 651 -24.82 -26.68 16.72
N LEU A 652 -23.58 -26.27 16.98
CA LEU A 652 -22.70 -25.70 15.95
C LEU A 652 -21.72 -26.76 15.46
N SER A 653 -21.81 -27.12 14.17
CA SER A 653 -20.79 -27.97 13.55
C SER A 653 -19.57 -27.14 13.17
N GLU A 654 -18.42 -27.80 13.14
CA GLU A 654 -17.21 -27.17 12.64
C GLU A 654 -17.34 -26.94 11.13
N SER A 655 -17.09 -25.70 10.69
CA SER A 655 -17.10 -25.38 9.26
C SER A 655 -15.83 -25.88 8.58
N LEU A 656 -15.95 -26.31 7.32
CA LEU A 656 -14.83 -26.71 6.48
C LEU A 656 -13.74 -25.63 6.40
N LEU A 657 -14.14 -24.35 6.32
CA LEU A 657 -13.21 -23.22 6.28
C LEU A 657 -12.32 -23.17 7.53
N VAL A 658 -12.94 -23.23 8.71
CA VAL A 658 -12.22 -23.14 10.00
C VAL A 658 -11.26 -24.31 10.15
N LEU A 659 -11.69 -25.53 9.82
CA LEU A 659 -10.83 -26.71 9.88
C LEU A 659 -9.64 -26.59 8.91
N ALA A 660 -9.89 -26.19 7.65
CA ALA A 660 -8.84 -26.08 6.65
C ALA A 660 -7.79 -25.00 7.00
N LYS A 661 -8.19 -23.88 7.63
CA LYS A 661 -7.27 -22.83 8.10
C LYS A 661 -6.24 -23.34 9.12
N ARG A 662 -6.54 -24.41 9.86
CA ARG A 662 -5.62 -24.99 10.86
C ARG A 662 -4.41 -25.66 10.23
N ILE A 663 -4.56 -26.14 9.00
CA ILE A 663 -3.57 -26.94 8.30
C ILE A 663 -2.90 -26.13 7.19
N TYR A 664 -3.71 -25.40 6.42
CA TYR A 664 -3.27 -24.70 5.23
C TYR A 664 -3.14 -23.20 5.47
N GLY A 665 -2.04 -22.61 4.98
CA GLY A 665 -1.89 -21.16 4.98
C GLY A 665 -3.00 -20.51 4.16
N ASN A 666 -3.59 -19.43 4.69
CA ASN A 666 -4.71 -18.76 4.05
C ASN A 666 -4.27 -17.57 3.19
N ARG A 667 -5.07 -17.23 2.19
CA ARG A 667 -4.95 -15.99 1.41
C ARG A 667 -6.12 -15.07 1.68
N TYR A 668 -5.82 -13.80 1.92
CA TYR A 668 -6.80 -12.78 2.27
C TYR A 668 -7.17 -11.93 1.05
N LEU A 669 -8.47 -11.82 0.75
CA LEU A 669 -8.96 -10.86 -0.24
C LEU A 669 -9.05 -9.47 0.38
N ALA A 670 -8.30 -8.53 -0.20
CA ALA A 670 -8.02 -7.26 0.47
C ALA A 670 -8.96 -6.12 0.06
N TRP A 671 -9.59 -6.15 -1.11
CA TRP A 671 -10.27 -4.97 -1.68
C TRP A 671 -11.78 -5.03 -1.56
N HIS A 672 -12.42 -3.95 -1.11
CA HIS A 672 -13.88 -3.88 -0.95
C HIS A 672 -14.56 -3.10 -2.07
N TYR A 673 -15.46 -3.76 -2.81
CA TYR A 673 -16.11 -3.21 -4.00
C TYR A 673 -17.60 -2.89 -3.83
N ARG A 674 -18.26 -3.47 -2.81
CA ARG A 674 -19.74 -3.44 -2.68
C ARG A 674 -20.29 -2.07 -2.28
N SER A 675 -19.78 -1.50 -1.20
CA SER A 675 -20.40 -0.34 -0.54
C SER A 675 -20.12 0.94 -1.30
N LYS A 676 -21.15 1.71 -1.66
CA LYS A 676 -21.02 3.00 -2.36
C LYS A 676 -20.23 4.02 -1.53
N TYR A 677 -20.44 4.04 -0.22
CA TYR A 677 -19.77 4.92 0.73
C TYR A 677 -18.91 4.11 1.70
N GLN A 678 -17.73 4.62 2.05
CA GLN A 678 -16.80 3.94 2.97
C GLN A 678 -17.42 3.69 4.35
N GLU A 679 -18.29 4.59 4.82
CA GLU A 679 -18.87 4.56 6.16
C GLU A 679 -19.71 3.28 6.40
N LEU A 680 -20.24 2.67 5.33
CA LEU A 680 -21.03 1.44 5.41
C LEU A 680 -20.18 0.21 5.78
N ILE A 681 -18.89 0.21 5.45
CA ILE A 681 -17.98 -0.91 5.70
C ILE A 681 -16.93 -0.60 6.77
N ASP A 682 -16.61 0.67 7.03
CA ASP A 682 -15.53 1.06 7.94
C ASP A 682 -15.67 0.47 9.35
N PHE A 683 -16.88 0.46 9.92
CA PHE A 683 -17.12 -0.18 11.22
C PHE A 683 -16.75 -1.67 11.18
N SER A 684 -17.23 -2.39 10.16
CA SER A 684 -16.98 -3.81 10.02
C SER A 684 -15.49 -4.10 9.79
N ASN A 685 -14.83 -3.28 8.95
CA ASN A 685 -13.40 -3.35 8.67
C ASN A 685 -12.57 -3.27 9.97
N HIS A 686 -12.87 -2.32 10.86
CA HIS A 686 -12.15 -2.14 12.11
C HIS A 686 -12.54 -3.17 13.18
N ALA A 687 -13.83 -3.51 13.31
CA ALA A 687 -14.32 -4.39 14.37
C ALA A 687 -14.02 -5.88 14.14
N PHE A 688 -13.93 -6.32 12.87
CA PHE A 688 -13.85 -7.75 12.50
C PHE A 688 -12.64 -8.12 11.63
N TYR A 689 -12.02 -7.14 10.97
CA TYR A 689 -10.96 -7.36 9.98
C TYR A 689 -9.70 -6.51 10.24
N ASP A 690 -9.56 -5.95 11.43
CA ASP A 690 -8.39 -5.20 11.92
C ASP A 690 -7.95 -4.03 11.00
N GLY A 691 -8.86 -3.51 10.17
CA GLY A 691 -8.58 -2.43 9.22
C GLY A 691 -7.79 -2.87 7.98
N HIS A 692 -7.68 -4.17 7.70
CA HIS A 692 -6.92 -4.69 6.55
C HIS A 692 -7.62 -4.53 5.19
N LEU A 693 -8.95 -4.35 5.17
CA LEU A 693 -9.67 -4.11 3.91
C LEU A 693 -9.29 -2.76 3.32
N GLN A 694 -8.94 -2.75 2.04
CA GLN A 694 -8.74 -1.59 1.19
C GLN A 694 -10.11 -1.06 0.74
N VAL A 695 -10.46 0.14 1.19
CA VAL A 695 -11.75 0.79 0.91
C VAL A 695 -11.48 2.11 0.20
N SER A 696 -12.18 2.34 -0.91
CA SER A 696 -12.08 3.60 -1.66
C SER A 696 -12.65 4.76 -0.83
N PRO A 697 -11.89 5.86 -0.63
CA PRO A 697 -12.40 7.03 0.07
C PRO A 697 -13.53 7.73 -0.69
N ASN A 698 -14.42 8.40 0.05
CA ASN A 698 -15.49 9.17 -0.56
C ASN A 698 -14.98 10.43 -1.27
N ILE A 699 -15.53 10.72 -2.45
CA ILE A 699 -15.36 12.01 -3.14
C ILE A 699 -16.07 13.14 -2.38
N LEU A 700 -17.19 12.82 -1.74
CA LEU A 700 -17.91 13.77 -0.90
C LEU A 700 -17.24 13.85 0.47
N LYS A 701 -16.76 15.04 0.81
CA LYS A 701 -16.26 15.36 2.15
C LYS A 701 -17.35 15.31 3.19
N VAL A 702 -18.56 15.76 2.88
CA VAL A 702 -19.71 15.58 3.77
C VAL A 702 -20.88 15.34 2.84
N PRO A 703 -21.33 14.08 2.68
CA PRO A 703 -22.55 13.80 1.96
C PRO A 703 -23.70 14.63 2.54
N ALA A 704 -24.47 15.30 1.67
CA ALA A 704 -25.62 16.09 2.13
C ALA A 704 -26.63 15.20 2.88
N ASP A 705 -26.86 14.00 2.35
CA ASP A 705 -27.56 12.92 3.04
C ASP A 705 -26.52 11.90 3.54
N PRO A 706 -26.44 11.65 4.86
CA PRO A 706 -25.47 10.72 5.41
C PRO A 706 -25.80 9.28 4.97
N PRO A 707 -24.79 8.45 4.65
CA PRO A 707 -25.01 7.08 4.19
C PRO A 707 -25.56 6.15 5.28
N ILE A 708 -25.46 6.58 6.55
CA ILE A 708 -26.13 5.93 7.68
C ILE A 708 -26.99 7.00 8.35
N ARG A 709 -28.29 6.74 8.44
CA ARG A 709 -29.27 7.69 8.99
C ARG A 709 -29.89 7.15 10.26
N TRP A 710 -29.87 7.94 11.32
CA TRP A 710 -30.42 7.62 12.63
C TRP A 710 -31.83 8.19 12.78
N ILE A 711 -32.77 7.35 13.20
CA ILE A 711 -34.15 7.72 13.48
C ILE A 711 -34.47 7.32 14.92
N GLN A 712 -34.58 8.31 15.78
CA GLN A 712 -35.00 8.10 17.17
C GLN A 712 -36.52 7.86 17.27
N CYS A 713 -36.92 6.70 17.76
CA CYS A 713 -38.31 6.38 18.09
C CYS A 713 -38.56 6.63 19.60
N ARG A 714 -38.90 7.87 19.97
CA ARG A 714 -39.02 8.28 21.39
C ARG A 714 -40.20 7.65 22.14
N ASN A 715 -41.22 7.22 21.41
CA ASN A 715 -42.42 6.59 21.95
C ASN A 715 -42.36 5.05 21.91
N GLY A 716 -41.19 4.47 21.61
CA GLY A 716 -41.01 3.02 21.63
C GLY A 716 -41.24 2.44 23.03
N VAL A 717 -42.01 1.37 23.10
CA VAL A 717 -42.30 0.62 24.33
C VAL A 717 -42.12 -0.86 24.03
N TRP A 718 -41.42 -1.57 24.92
CA TRP A 718 -41.19 -3.00 24.80
C TRP A 718 -42.35 -3.78 25.40
N VAL A 719 -43.18 -4.37 24.54
CA VAL A 719 -44.36 -5.18 24.91
C VAL A 719 -44.35 -6.45 24.08
N ASP A 720 -44.56 -7.60 24.73
CA ASP A 720 -44.59 -8.92 24.08
C ASP A 720 -43.39 -9.19 23.16
N ARG A 721 -42.20 -8.74 23.62
CA ARG A 721 -40.92 -8.87 22.91
C ARG A 721 -40.83 -8.11 21.58
N SER A 722 -41.70 -7.13 21.40
CA SER A 722 -41.78 -6.29 20.21
C SER A 722 -41.92 -4.82 20.59
N ASN A 723 -41.80 -3.97 19.57
CA ASN A 723 -41.97 -2.53 19.69
C ASN A 723 -42.76 -2.03 18.47
N LEU A 724 -44.07 -1.97 18.66
CA LEU A 724 -45.03 -1.56 17.63
C LEU A 724 -44.79 -0.13 17.13
N PRO A 725 -44.56 0.88 18.00
CA PRO A 725 -44.21 2.24 17.53
C PRO A 725 -42.99 2.28 16.60
N GLU A 726 -41.99 1.43 16.85
CA GLU A 726 -40.83 1.34 15.98
C GLU A 726 -41.18 0.66 14.64
N ALA A 727 -41.98 -0.40 14.65
CA ALA A 727 -42.46 -1.07 13.44
C ALA A 727 -43.26 -0.11 12.52
N GLU A 728 -44.18 0.68 13.10
CA GLU A 728 -44.90 1.73 12.38
C GLU A 728 -43.94 2.74 11.75
N ARG A 729 -42.94 3.20 12.51
CA ARG A 729 -41.95 4.18 12.04
C ARG A 729 -41.06 3.65 10.93
N VAL A 730 -40.75 2.34 10.94
CA VAL A 730 -40.03 1.65 9.86
C VAL A 730 -40.85 1.67 8.58
N ILE A 731 -42.14 1.34 8.63
CA ILE A 731 -42.99 1.30 7.44
C ILE A 731 -43.33 2.70 6.90
N ASP A 732 -43.45 3.71 7.78
CA ASP A 732 -43.46 5.11 7.35
C ASP A 732 -42.22 5.45 6.52
N GLU A 733 -41.07 4.89 6.91
CA GLU A 733 -39.82 5.18 6.23
C GLU A 733 -39.66 4.46 4.89
N VAL A 734 -40.13 3.21 4.82
CA VAL A 734 -40.27 2.48 3.55
C VAL A 734 -41.14 3.30 2.58
N LYS A 735 -42.30 3.79 3.04
CA LYS A 735 -43.18 4.62 2.22
C LYS A 735 -42.49 5.90 1.75
N ARG A 736 -41.80 6.63 2.64
CA ARG A 736 -41.07 7.86 2.29
C ARG A 736 -39.99 7.59 1.23
N ILE A 737 -39.20 6.54 1.40
CA ILE A 737 -38.12 6.17 0.49
C ILE A 737 -38.67 5.87 -0.90
N TRP A 738 -39.69 5.03 -1.02
CA TRP A 738 -40.30 4.73 -2.32
C TRP A 738 -40.96 5.95 -2.95
N THR A 739 -41.62 6.79 -2.16
CA THR A 739 -42.26 8.02 -2.65
C THR A 739 -41.24 9.00 -3.23
N ASN A 740 -40.12 9.21 -2.52
CA ASN A 740 -39.07 10.13 -2.96
C ASN A 740 -38.28 9.63 -4.18
N ASN A 741 -38.30 8.31 -4.43
CA ASN A 741 -37.58 7.67 -5.53
C ASN A 741 -38.50 7.13 -6.63
N LYS A 742 -39.73 7.65 -6.75
CA LYS A 742 -40.65 7.30 -7.86
C LYS A 742 -39.93 7.47 -9.21
N GLY A 743 -39.86 6.40 -9.99
CA GLY A 743 -39.17 6.34 -11.30
C GLY A 743 -37.72 5.83 -11.27
N LYS A 744 -37.10 5.64 -10.10
CA LYS A 744 -35.83 4.92 -9.89
C LYS A 744 -35.93 4.06 -8.62
N PRO A 745 -36.73 2.99 -8.65
CA PRO A 745 -36.93 2.15 -7.46
C PRO A 745 -35.60 1.61 -6.95
N GLN A 746 -35.38 1.73 -5.65
CA GLN A 746 -34.24 1.14 -4.95
C GLN A 746 -34.72 -0.09 -4.18
N SER A 747 -33.92 -1.15 -4.17
CA SER A 747 -34.26 -2.35 -3.42
C SER A 747 -34.08 -2.13 -1.92
N ILE A 748 -35.06 -2.56 -1.13
CA ILE A 748 -35.12 -2.35 0.33
C ILE A 748 -35.05 -3.70 1.03
N GLY A 749 -34.30 -3.78 2.12
CA GLY A 749 -34.34 -4.90 3.06
C GLY A 749 -34.56 -4.40 4.48
N ILE A 750 -35.47 -5.02 5.21
CA ILE A 750 -35.71 -4.72 6.62
C ILE A 750 -35.10 -5.84 7.44
N ILE A 751 -34.19 -5.47 8.35
CA ILE A 751 -33.53 -6.41 9.26
C ILE A 751 -33.98 -6.09 10.68
N THR A 752 -34.58 -7.09 11.34
CA THR A 752 -34.99 -7.01 12.74
C THR A 752 -34.02 -7.78 13.63
N PHE A 753 -33.92 -7.38 14.89
CA PHE A 753 -32.97 -8.00 15.81
C PHE A 753 -33.54 -9.21 16.57
N ASN A 754 -34.84 -9.44 16.45
CA ASN A 754 -35.53 -10.63 16.93
C ASN A 754 -36.72 -10.98 16.01
N GLU A 755 -37.25 -12.20 16.15
CA GLU A 755 -38.35 -12.71 15.33
C GLU A 755 -39.70 -12.05 15.66
N SER A 756 -39.99 -11.76 16.94
CA SER A 756 -41.25 -11.11 17.32
C SER A 756 -41.41 -9.73 16.67
N GLN A 757 -40.32 -8.97 16.56
CA GLN A 757 -40.26 -7.70 15.83
C GLN A 757 -40.40 -7.90 14.31
N GLN A 758 -39.88 -9.00 13.76
CA GLN A 758 -40.10 -9.35 12.34
C GLN A 758 -41.59 -9.49 12.04
N MET A 759 -42.31 -10.25 12.88
CA MET A 759 -43.75 -10.46 12.73
C MET A 759 -44.52 -9.14 12.87
N ALA A 760 -44.19 -8.31 13.87
CA ALA A 760 -44.79 -7.00 14.03
C ALA A 760 -44.66 -6.10 12.78
N ILE A 761 -43.51 -6.14 12.10
CA ILE A 761 -43.30 -5.39 10.85
C ILE A 761 -44.11 -5.99 9.69
N LEU A 762 -44.19 -7.32 9.57
CA LEU A 762 -45.00 -7.99 8.56
C LEU A 762 -46.49 -7.67 8.73
N ASP A 763 -46.99 -7.71 9.97
CA ASP A 763 -48.37 -7.33 10.30
C ASP A 763 -48.66 -5.87 9.97
N GLU A 764 -47.70 -4.97 10.22
CA GLU A 764 -47.81 -3.55 9.87
C GLU A 764 -47.82 -3.34 8.34
N ILE A 765 -47.00 -4.07 7.58
CA ILE A 765 -47.04 -4.06 6.11
C ILE A 765 -48.44 -4.47 5.64
N ASP A 766 -48.97 -5.59 6.14
CA ASP A 766 -50.29 -6.09 5.76
C ASP A 766 -51.41 -5.11 6.14
N ARG A 767 -51.30 -4.47 7.29
CA ARG A 767 -52.24 -3.42 7.72
C ARG A 767 -52.19 -2.22 6.77
N ARG A 768 -51.00 -1.73 6.43
CA ARG A 768 -50.81 -0.58 5.53
C ARG A 768 -51.26 -0.87 4.12
N ARG A 769 -51.00 -2.07 3.58
CA ARG A 769 -51.51 -2.48 2.26
C ARG A 769 -53.04 -2.44 2.18
N LYS A 770 -53.75 -2.72 3.27
CA LYS A 770 -55.22 -2.65 3.34
C LYS A 770 -55.76 -1.23 3.51
N GLN A 771 -55.04 -0.37 4.23
CA GLN A 771 -55.54 0.96 4.66
C GLN A 771 -55.04 2.12 3.81
N ASP A 772 -53.91 1.97 3.12
CA ASP A 772 -53.23 3.00 2.34
C ASP A 772 -53.06 2.53 0.89
N PRO A 773 -53.96 2.95 -0.03
CA PRO A 773 -53.90 2.54 -1.43
C PRO A 773 -52.59 2.89 -2.13
N GLU A 774 -51.96 4.03 -1.77
CA GLU A 774 -50.68 4.45 -2.35
C GLU A 774 -49.55 3.51 -1.91
N PHE A 775 -49.52 3.12 -0.63
CA PHE A 775 -48.52 2.14 -0.15
C PHE A 775 -48.67 0.79 -0.85
N ASN A 776 -49.90 0.33 -1.06
CA ASN A 776 -50.15 -0.95 -1.74
C ASN A 776 -49.67 -0.94 -3.20
N GLU A 777 -49.84 0.17 -3.92
CA GLU A 777 -49.33 0.36 -5.28
C GLU A 777 -47.79 0.32 -5.29
N LEU A 778 -47.14 1.12 -4.43
CA LEU A 778 -45.67 1.15 -4.32
C LEU A 778 -45.07 -0.21 -3.96
N TYR A 779 -45.68 -0.92 -3.00
CA TYR A 779 -45.24 -2.25 -2.59
C TYR A 779 -45.39 -3.25 -3.75
N GLY A 780 -46.52 -3.22 -4.46
CA GLY A 780 -46.77 -4.09 -5.62
C GLY A 780 -45.80 -3.86 -6.78
N GLU A 781 -45.43 -2.60 -7.07
CA GLU A 781 -44.40 -2.29 -8.07
C GLU A 781 -43.03 -2.87 -7.70
N SER A 782 -42.68 -2.83 -6.40
CA SER A 782 -41.41 -3.36 -5.89
C SER A 782 -41.30 -4.89 -5.92
N GLU A 783 -42.42 -5.61 -6.07
CA GLU A 783 -42.45 -7.06 -6.20
C GLU A 783 -42.29 -7.55 -7.65
N ASN A 784 -42.28 -6.66 -8.65
CA ASN A 784 -42.30 -7.02 -10.07
C ASN A 784 -40.95 -7.64 -10.54
N PRO A 785 -40.93 -8.90 -11.02
CA PRO A 785 -39.69 -9.61 -11.39
C PRO A 785 -38.95 -9.10 -12.63
N GLU A 786 -39.54 -8.23 -13.45
CA GLU A 786 -38.94 -7.78 -14.73
C GLU A 786 -37.78 -6.76 -14.58
N SER A 787 -37.43 -6.34 -13.36
CA SER A 787 -36.26 -5.49 -13.09
C SER A 787 -34.95 -6.30 -13.17
N ASN A 788 -34.18 -6.08 -14.24
CA ASN A 788 -33.10 -6.90 -14.79
C ASN A 788 -31.86 -7.31 -13.93
N LEU A 789 -31.82 -7.25 -12.60
CA LEU A 789 -30.69 -7.80 -11.81
C LEU A 789 -31.11 -8.24 -10.40
N LEU A 790 -30.86 -9.51 -10.05
CA LEU A 790 -31.04 -10.11 -8.72
C LEU A 790 -32.48 -10.04 -8.18
N ASP A 791 -32.80 -10.86 -7.18
CA ASP A 791 -34.03 -10.73 -6.43
C ASP A 791 -34.00 -9.41 -5.65
N ASP A 792 -34.44 -8.31 -6.28
CA ASP A 792 -34.51 -6.95 -5.71
C ASP A 792 -35.81 -6.70 -4.93
N ARG A 793 -36.64 -7.73 -4.75
CA ARG A 793 -37.90 -7.66 -3.98
C ARG A 793 -37.64 -7.22 -2.53
N PRO A 794 -38.56 -6.48 -1.89
CA PRO A 794 -38.41 -6.19 -0.47
C PRO A 794 -38.36 -7.48 0.35
N PHE A 795 -37.53 -7.50 1.39
CA PHE A 795 -37.55 -8.58 2.39
C PHE A 795 -37.68 -8.02 3.80
N VAL A 796 -38.25 -8.82 4.70
CA VAL A 796 -38.22 -8.59 6.15
C VAL A 796 -37.67 -9.86 6.79
N LYS A 797 -36.53 -9.77 7.45
CA LYS A 797 -35.85 -10.91 8.07
C LYS A 797 -35.24 -10.52 9.41
N ASN A 798 -35.22 -11.46 10.35
CA ASN A 798 -34.44 -11.31 11.56
C ASN A 798 -32.93 -11.46 11.27
N ILE A 799 -32.10 -11.07 12.24
CA ILE A 799 -30.65 -11.07 12.15
C ILE A 799 -30.03 -12.47 11.95
N GLU A 800 -30.77 -13.53 12.28
CA GLU A 800 -30.35 -14.92 12.12
C GLU A 800 -30.54 -15.42 10.69
N ASN A 801 -31.60 -14.96 10.02
CA ASN A 801 -32.00 -15.43 8.70
C ASN A 801 -31.51 -14.51 7.57
N VAL A 802 -30.91 -13.35 7.89
CA VAL A 802 -30.35 -12.45 6.90
C VAL A 802 -28.96 -12.90 6.51
N GLN A 803 -28.84 -13.57 5.37
CA GLN A 803 -27.52 -14.00 4.91
C GLN A 803 -27.47 -14.09 3.40
N GLY A 804 -26.45 -13.49 2.79
CA GLY A 804 -26.26 -13.43 1.33
C GLY A 804 -27.37 -12.68 0.58
N ASP A 805 -28.28 -12.01 1.28
CA ASP A 805 -29.24 -11.08 0.70
C ASP A 805 -28.68 -9.67 0.84
N GLU A 806 -28.75 -8.88 -0.22
CA GLU A 806 -28.16 -7.54 -0.28
C GLU A 806 -29.14 -6.59 -0.93
N ARG A 807 -29.21 -5.36 -0.43
CA ARG A 807 -30.15 -4.35 -0.92
C ARG A 807 -29.46 -3.01 -1.03
N ASP A 808 -30.02 -2.15 -1.88
CA ASP A 808 -29.55 -0.78 -1.96
C ASP A 808 -29.69 -0.08 -0.62
N ILE A 809 -30.84 -0.25 0.04
CA ILE A 809 -31.14 0.31 1.34
C ILE A 809 -31.46 -0.81 2.33
N ILE A 810 -30.80 -0.77 3.49
CA ILE A 810 -31.14 -1.63 4.62
C ILE A 810 -31.74 -0.78 5.73
N ILE A 811 -32.89 -1.20 6.25
CA ILE A 811 -33.53 -0.57 7.41
C ILE A 811 -33.38 -1.52 8.61
N PHE A 812 -32.69 -1.08 9.65
CA PHE A 812 -32.64 -1.78 10.92
C PHE A 812 -33.82 -1.36 11.79
N SER A 813 -34.61 -2.34 12.22
CA SER A 813 -35.46 -2.20 13.40
C SER A 813 -34.76 -2.90 14.56
N VAL A 814 -34.18 -2.09 15.45
CA VAL A 814 -33.51 -2.60 16.65
C VAL A 814 -34.52 -3.28 17.58
N GLY A 815 -35.77 -2.80 17.62
CA GLY A 815 -36.89 -3.37 18.34
C GLY A 815 -36.84 -3.16 19.86
N TYR A 816 -35.65 -3.12 20.47
CA TYR A 816 -35.51 -2.99 21.92
C TYR A 816 -35.88 -1.58 22.42
N ALA A 817 -36.69 -1.54 23.48
CA ALA A 817 -37.15 -0.31 24.14
C ALA A 817 -37.28 -0.53 25.65
N ARG A 818 -37.68 0.52 26.38
CA ARG A 818 -38.05 0.40 27.79
C ARG A 818 -39.39 -0.31 27.90
N ASP A 819 -39.54 -1.16 28.91
CA ASP A 819 -40.82 -1.75 29.26
C ASP A 819 -41.79 -0.67 29.81
N PRO A 820 -43.09 -0.99 30.03
CA PRO A 820 -44.04 -0.06 30.62
C PRO A 820 -43.64 0.45 32.02
N ASP A 821 -42.76 -0.25 32.73
CA ASP A 821 -42.23 0.13 34.04
C ASP A 821 -40.97 1.02 33.94
N GLY A 822 -40.49 1.29 32.72
CA GLY A 822 -39.34 2.16 32.43
C GLY A 822 -37.97 1.47 32.46
N ASN A 823 -37.91 0.15 32.66
CA ASN A 823 -36.68 -0.62 32.72
C ASN A 823 -36.18 -1.00 31.32
N LEU A 824 -34.86 -1.05 31.16
CA LEU A 824 -34.19 -1.48 29.93
C LEU A 824 -33.44 -2.80 30.17
N HIS A 825 -33.83 -3.86 29.46
CA HIS A 825 -33.21 -5.18 29.59
C HIS A 825 -32.22 -5.45 28.46
N ILE A 826 -31.00 -5.87 28.81
CA ILE A 826 -29.92 -6.19 27.84
C ILE A 826 -30.01 -7.68 27.46
N ARG A 827 -31.13 -8.04 26.84
CA ARG A 827 -31.41 -9.39 26.34
C ARG A 827 -31.71 -9.31 24.85
N PHE A 828 -30.65 -9.32 24.05
CA PHE A 828 -30.70 -9.17 22.60
C PHE A 828 -30.80 -10.52 21.86
N GLY A 829 -31.45 -11.52 22.45
CA GLY A 829 -31.59 -12.86 21.87
C GLY A 829 -30.26 -13.47 21.43
N SER A 830 -30.18 -13.88 20.16
CA SER A 830 -28.99 -14.49 19.57
C SER A 830 -27.74 -13.61 19.51
N LEU A 831 -27.87 -12.29 19.67
CA LEU A 831 -26.70 -11.42 19.82
C LEU A 831 -25.98 -11.60 21.15
N ASN A 832 -26.68 -12.05 22.21
CA ASN A 832 -26.04 -12.34 23.50
C ASN A 832 -25.27 -13.67 23.50
N GLN A 833 -25.50 -14.53 22.49
CA GLN A 833 -24.87 -15.84 22.36
C GLN A 833 -23.44 -15.75 21.80
N GLU A 834 -22.69 -16.85 21.86
CA GLU A 834 -21.35 -16.93 21.28
C GLU A 834 -21.43 -16.79 19.74
N GLY A 835 -20.57 -15.95 19.15
CA GLY A 835 -20.65 -15.61 17.73
C GLY A 835 -21.82 -14.68 17.38
N GLY A 836 -22.49 -14.09 18.36
CA GLY A 836 -23.49 -13.03 18.15
C GLY A 836 -22.91 -11.83 17.38
N GLU A 837 -21.64 -11.50 17.59
CA GLU A 837 -20.95 -10.46 16.84
C GLU A 837 -20.86 -10.75 15.33
N ASN A 838 -20.79 -12.03 14.92
CA ASN A 838 -20.79 -12.41 13.50
C ASN A 838 -22.16 -12.17 12.85
N ARG A 839 -23.27 -12.36 13.59
CA ARG A 839 -24.63 -11.99 13.13
C ARG A 839 -24.74 -10.50 12.88
N LEU A 840 -24.20 -9.69 13.78
CA LEU A 840 -24.12 -8.25 13.60
C LEU A 840 -23.27 -7.88 12.37
N ASN A 841 -22.08 -8.45 12.22
CA ASN A 841 -21.22 -8.22 11.05
C ASN A 841 -21.94 -8.55 9.74
N VAL A 842 -22.64 -9.68 9.72
CA VAL A 842 -23.48 -10.09 8.61
C VAL A 842 -24.54 -9.04 8.32
N ALA A 843 -25.28 -8.56 9.30
CA ALA A 843 -26.36 -7.59 9.12
C ALA A 843 -25.85 -6.23 8.60
N VAL A 844 -24.81 -5.66 9.23
CA VAL A 844 -24.30 -4.31 8.89
C VAL A 844 -23.61 -4.24 7.53
N THR A 845 -23.28 -5.38 6.92
CA THR A 845 -22.64 -5.44 5.60
C THR A 845 -23.61 -5.73 4.44
N ARG A 846 -24.92 -5.76 4.68
CA ARG A 846 -25.95 -6.06 3.64
C ARG A 846 -26.32 -4.87 2.75
N ALA A 847 -25.98 -3.65 3.16
CA ALA A 847 -26.34 -2.44 2.43
C ALA A 847 -25.33 -2.10 1.33
N ARG A 848 -25.83 -1.72 0.14
CA ARG A 848 -24.99 -1.20 -0.96
C ARG A 848 -24.87 0.33 -0.93
N LYS A 849 -25.94 1.05 -0.55
CA LYS A 849 -26.01 2.52 -0.67
C LYS A 849 -26.35 3.25 0.63
N GLU A 850 -27.29 2.75 1.42
CA GLU A 850 -27.74 3.42 2.64
C GLU A 850 -28.14 2.43 3.74
N ILE A 851 -27.88 2.80 5.00
CA ILE A 851 -28.46 2.15 6.18
C ILE A 851 -29.34 3.15 6.93
N VAL A 852 -30.55 2.74 7.27
CA VAL A 852 -31.44 3.49 8.16
C VAL A 852 -31.57 2.73 9.47
N VAL A 853 -31.17 3.34 10.57
CA VAL A 853 -31.30 2.77 11.91
C VAL A 853 -32.51 3.39 12.59
N VAL A 854 -33.57 2.60 12.78
CA VAL A 854 -34.69 2.98 13.64
C VAL A 854 -34.45 2.35 15.01
N CYS A 855 -34.32 3.19 16.03
CA CYS A 855 -33.98 2.74 17.37
C CYS A 855 -34.71 3.57 18.42
N SER A 856 -35.21 2.90 19.46
CA SER A 856 -35.98 3.53 20.53
C SER A 856 -35.13 3.95 21.73
N ILE A 857 -33.88 3.49 21.80
CA ILE A 857 -32.97 3.71 22.93
C ILE A 857 -31.74 4.54 22.51
N ASP A 858 -31.17 5.29 23.46
CA ASP A 858 -29.87 5.92 23.23
C ASP A 858 -28.75 4.88 23.41
N PRO A 859 -27.78 4.77 22.47
CA PRO A 859 -26.70 3.79 22.57
C PRO A 859 -25.88 3.87 23.86
N ASP A 860 -25.71 5.06 24.44
CA ASP A 860 -24.90 5.23 25.66
C ASP A 860 -25.61 4.70 26.92
N GLU A 861 -26.93 4.46 26.86
CA GLU A 861 -27.72 3.84 27.94
C GLU A 861 -27.49 2.33 28.06
N LEU A 862 -26.93 1.70 27.02
CA LEU A 862 -26.64 0.26 26.99
C LEU A 862 -25.46 -0.08 27.91
N ARG A 863 -25.72 -0.78 29.02
CA ARG A 863 -24.69 -1.26 29.97
C ARG A 863 -24.14 -2.63 29.59
N THR A 864 -23.33 -2.68 28.53
CA THR A 864 -22.81 -3.93 27.94
C THR A 864 -21.57 -4.49 28.63
N ASP A 865 -21.02 -3.81 29.64
CA ASP A 865 -19.78 -4.22 30.33
C ASP A 865 -19.91 -5.57 31.03
N VAL A 866 -21.13 -5.91 31.46
CA VAL A 866 -21.47 -7.18 32.12
C VAL A 866 -21.81 -8.32 31.15
N ALA A 867 -21.87 -8.05 29.84
CA ALA A 867 -22.19 -9.08 28.85
C ALA A 867 -21.05 -10.10 28.73
N LYS A 868 -21.39 -11.40 28.78
CA LYS A 868 -20.45 -12.53 28.63
C LYS A 868 -19.74 -12.50 27.27
N ASN A 869 -20.52 -12.29 26.20
CA ASN A 869 -20.05 -12.35 24.82
C ASN A 869 -19.91 -10.95 24.19
N ASN A 870 -19.23 -10.87 23.04
CA ASN A 870 -18.90 -9.60 22.40
C ASN A 870 -20.05 -8.98 21.59
N GLY A 871 -21.05 -9.77 21.18
CA GLY A 871 -22.19 -9.29 20.39
C GLY A 871 -22.86 -8.02 20.95
N PRO A 872 -23.28 -7.95 22.23
CA PRO A 872 -23.90 -6.75 22.80
C PRO A 872 -22.96 -5.54 22.81
N LYS A 873 -21.66 -5.76 23.09
CA LYS A 873 -20.64 -4.68 23.08
C LYS A 873 -20.49 -4.11 21.67
N ARG A 874 -20.36 -4.98 20.66
CA ARG A 874 -20.27 -4.56 19.25
C ARG A 874 -21.53 -3.88 18.75
N LEU A 875 -22.72 -4.30 19.20
CA LEU A 875 -23.97 -3.61 18.89
C LEU A 875 -23.95 -2.18 19.42
N LYS A 876 -23.57 -1.99 20.69
CA LYS A 876 -23.44 -0.65 21.28
C LYS A 876 -22.48 0.22 20.46
N ASP A 877 -21.30 -0.30 20.14
CA ASP A 877 -20.31 0.44 19.35
C ASP A 877 -20.83 0.82 17.97
N TYR A 878 -21.54 -0.11 17.30
CA TYR A 878 -22.14 0.14 15.99
C TYR A 878 -23.22 1.22 16.05
N LEU A 879 -24.11 1.18 17.03
CA LEU A 879 -25.16 2.19 17.16
C LEU A 879 -24.57 3.58 17.47
N ARG A 880 -23.52 3.68 18.29
CA ARG A 880 -22.77 4.93 18.52
C ARG A 880 -22.14 5.44 17.22
N TYR A 881 -21.53 4.55 16.46
CA TYR A 881 -20.95 4.87 15.15
C TYR A 881 -22.02 5.36 14.16
N ALA A 882 -23.14 4.63 14.03
CA ALA A 882 -24.26 4.98 13.15
C ALA A 882 -24.86 6.35 13.50
N LYS A 883 -25.04 6.64 14.79
CA LYS A 883 -25.50 7.95 15.28
C LYS A 883 -24.50 9.04 14.93
N ALA A 884 -23.20 8.83 15.16
CA ALA A 884 -22.15 9.80 14.81
C ALA A 884 -22.07 10.09 13.31
N ILE A 885 -22.21 9.08 12.44
CA ILE A 885 -22.28 9.25 10.99
C ILE A 885 -23.53 10.04 10.59
N SER A 886 -24.69 9.70 11.15
CA SER A 886 -25.95 10.41 10.87
C SER A 886 -25.93 11.88 11.29
N GLU A 887 -25.18 12.23 12.34
CA GLU A 887 -24.99 13.60 12.83
C GLU A 887 -23.85 14.33 12.10
N ASN A 888 -23.21 13.70 11.10
CA ASN A 888 -22.01 14.18 10.42
C ASN A 888 -20.83 14.48 11.38
N ASN A 889 -20.76 13.80 12.53
CA ASN A 889 -19.70 13.95 13.53
C ASN A 889 -18.54 12.99 13.26
N ARG A 890 -17.70 13.34 12.28
CA ARG A 890 -16.54 12.52 11.86
C ARG A 890 -15.49 12.31 12.94
N GLN A 891 -15.30 13.28 13.84
CA GLN A 891 -14.33 13.14 14.93
C GLN A 891 -14.77 12.02 15.89
N SER A 892 -16.05 12.03 16.28
CA SER A 892 -16.61 10.96 17.11
C SER A 892 -16.54 9.60 16.42
N ALA A 893 -16.92 9.52 15.14
CA ALA A 893 -16.82 8.29 14.36
C ALA A 893 -15.37 7.75 14.30
N SER A 894 -14.38 8.62 14.06
CA SER A 894 -12.96 8.24 14.01
C SER A 894 -12.44 7.73 15.36
N VAL A 895 -12.86 8.34 16.48
CA VAL A 895 -12.49 7.88 17.83
C VAL A 895 -13.08 6.50 18.11
N ILE A 896 -14.33 6.26 17.71
CA ILE A 896 -14.96 4.95 17.84
C ILE A 896 -14.18 3.91 17.02
N LEU A 897 -13.93 4.16 15.74
CA LEU A 897 -13.16 3.24 14.88
C LEU A 897 -11.77 2.92 15.44
N ALA A 898 -11.04 3.92 15.93
CA ALA A 898 -9.72 3.74 16.53
C ALA A 898 -9.77 2.86 17.80
N SER A 899 -10.87 2.91 18.57
CA SER A 899 -11.04 2.10 19.78
C SER A 899 -11.36 0.62 19.50
N LEU A 900 -11.77 0.27 18.28
CA LEU A 900 -12.19 -1.11 17.93
C LEU A 900 -11.00 -2.03 17.60
N ASN A 901 -9.83 -1.47 17.30
CA ASN A 901 -8.62 -2.21 16.94
C ASN A 901 -7.96 -2.83 18.18
N ASN A 902 -7.99 -4.16 18.29
CA ASN A 902 -7.38 -4.90 19.40
C ASN A 902 -5.89 -5.14 19.16
N GLY A 903 -5.02 -4.29 19.71
CA GLY A 903 -3.69 -4.71 20.20
C GLY A 903 -2.57 -5.03 19.19
N PHE A 904 -2.83 -5.25 17.90
CA PHE A 904 -1.76 -5.23 16.89
C PHE A 904 -1.36 -3.78 16.62
N ARG A 905 -0.46 -3.26 17.46
CA ARG A 905 0.36 -2.11 17.09
C ARG A 905 1.02 -2.46 15.76
N ARG A 906 0.66 -1.73 14.69
CA ARG A 906 1.47 -1.69 13.48
C ARG A 906 2.93 -1.50 13.90
N GLU A 907 3.83 -2.22 13.27
CA GLU A 907 5.15 -1.67 13.01
C GLU A 907 4.89 -0.51 12.04
N ASN A 908 5.09 0.72 12.54
CA ASN A 908 4.73 2.04 11.98
C ASN A 908 3.25 2.53 12.08
N PRO A 909 2.87 3.04 13.27
CA PRO A 909 2.04 4.23 13.44
C PRO A 909 2.87 5.40 14.03
N ALA A 910 4.18 5.41 13.79
CA ALA A 910 4.96 6.64 13.81
C ALA A 910 4.74 7.28 12.43
N SER A 911 3.58 7.87 12.16
CA SER A 911 3.35 9.21 12.65
C SER A 911 1.93 9.64 12.32
N GLY A 912 1.33 10.46 13.17
CA GLY A 912 0.34 11.45 12.70
C GLY A 912 0.99 12.50 11.80
N ALA A 913 1.94 12.11 10.94
CA ALA A 913 2.52 13.01 9.96
C ALA A 913 1.47 13.25 8.89
N LEU A 914 1.34 14.51 8.53
CA LEU A 914 0.47 14.96 7.45
C LEU A 914 0.92 14.43 6.08
N PHE A 915 2.16 13.93 5.96
CA PHE A 915 2.82 13.54 4.71
C PHE A 915 3.70 12.32 4.92
N GLU A 916 3.78 11.44 3.91
CA GLU A 916 4.66 10.27 3.88
C GLU A 916 6.06 10.61 3.34
N SER A 917 6.19 11.71 2.58
CA SER A 917 7.48 12.13 2.02
C SER A 917 7.62 13.66 1.96
N PRO A 918 8.85 14.19 1.98
CA PRO A 918 9.11 15.61 1.73
C PRO A 918 8.57 16.08 0.36
N PHE A 919 8.57 15.19 -0.64
CA PHE A 919 8.05 15.48 -1.97
C PHE A 919 6.55 15.77 -1.95
N GLU A 920 5.76 14.94 -1.25
CA GLU A 920 4.32 15.15 -1.06
C GLU A 920 4.04 16.51 -0.38
N GLU A 921 4.83 16.87 0.63
CA GLU A 921 4.73 18.16 1.31
C GLU A 921 5.02 19.33 0.34
N MET A 922 6.00 19.21 -0.56
CA MET A 922 6.29 20.24 -1.56
C MET A 922 5.13 20.45 -2.54
N VAL A 923 4.50 19.36 -2.99
CA VAL A 923 3.33 19.42 -3.87
C VAL A 923 2.16 20.10 -3.15
N HIS A 924 1.86 19.68 -1.92
CA HIS A 924 0.82 20.25 -1.08
C HIS A 924 1.00 21.76 -0.88
N ARG A 925 2.20 22.18 -0.47
CA ARG A 925 2.52 23.61 -0.26
C ARG A 925 2.32 24.42 -1.53
N SER A 926 2.72 23.89 -2.69
CA SER A 926 2.61 24.60 -3.97
C SER A 926 1.16 24.78 -4.41
N LEU A 927 0.31 23.76 -4.25
CA LEU A 927 -1.13 23.87 -4.52
C LEU A 927 -1.82 24.82 -3.56
N THR A 928 -1.45 24.78 -2.27
CA THR A 928 -1.97 25.70 -1.25
C THR A 928 -1.59 27.15 -1.54
N GLN A 929 -0.37 27.40 -2.00
CA GLN A 929 0.08 28.74 -2.42
C GLN A 929 -0.70 29.28 -3.64
N LEU A 930 -1.24 28.40 -4.49
CA LEU A 930 -2.14 28.79 -5.58
C LEU A 930 -3.58 29.09 -5.12
N GLY A 931 -3.89 28.91 -3.82
CA GLY A 931 -5.20 29.18 -3.24
C GLY A 931 -6.13 27.98 -3.18
N TYR A 932 -5.66 26.76 -3.46
CA TYR A 932 -6.46 25.55 -3.31
C TYR A 932 -6.42 25.02 -1.88
N THR A 933 -7.56 24.50 -1.41
CA THR A 933 -7.60 23.69 -0.19
C THR A 933 -7.26 22.25 -0.54
N VAL A 934 -6.24 21.69 0.11
CA VAL A 934 -5.75 20.33 -0.14
C VAL A 934 -5.73 19.55 1.16
N ASP A 935 -6.47 18.45 1.19
CA ASP A 935 -6.46 17.49 2.29
C ASP A 935 -5.44 16.40 1.99
N THR A 936 -4.82 15.86 3.03
CA THR A 936 -3.80 14.82 2.91
C THR A 936 -4.31 13.50 3.48
N GLN A 937 -3.77 12.39 2.98
CA GLN A 937 -3.97 11.07 3.54
C GLN A 937 -5.45 10.69 3.69
N VAL A 938 -6.25 10.97 2.65
CA VAL A 938 -7.72 10.84 2.66
C VAL A 938 -8.13 9.37 2.62
N GLY A 939 -8.89 8.94 3.63
CA GLY A 939 -9.42 7.57 3.80
C GLY A 939 -9.28 7.05 5.24
N TYR A 940 -10.16 6.15 5.68
CA TYR A 940 -10.09 5.50 7.01
C TYR A 940 -9.40 4.13 7.01
N SER A 941 -9.13 3.56 5.83
CA SER A 941 -8.59 2.22 5.66
C SER A 941 -7.07 2.22 5.41
N GLY A 942 -6.50 1.03 5.16
CA GLY A 942 -5.12 0.92 4.65
C GLY A 942 -4.90 1.61 3.30
N TYR A 943 -5.99 1.89 2.56
CA TYR A 943 -5.97 2.54 1.27
C TYR A 943 -6.21 4.05 1.43
N LYS A 944 -5.17 4.86 1.21
CA LYS A 944 -5.23 6.33 1.32
C LYS A 944 -4.82 7.00 0.03
N ILE A 945 -5.45 8.14 -0.24
CA ILE A 945 -5.05 9.07 -1.30
C ILE A 945 -4.09 10.08 -0.68
N ASP A 946 -2.91 10.23 -1.27
CA ASP A 946 -1.85 11.11 -0.76
C ASP A 946 -2.37 12.53 -0.58
N LEU A 947 -2.88 13.13 -1.67
CA LEU A 947 -3.41 14.49 -1.68
C LEU A 947 -4.76 14.55 -2.42
N ALA A 948 -5.76 15.22 -1.85
CA ALA A 948 -7.05 15.44 -2.49
C ALA A 948 -7.41 16.93 -2.49
N VAL A 949 -7.64 17.49 -3.67
CA VAL A 949 -7.97 18.92 -3.82
C VAL A 949 -9.47 19.11 -3.68
N VAL A 950 -9.87 20.01 -2.78
CA VAL A 950 -11.28 20.39 -2.59
C VAL A 950 -11.76 21.19 -3.79
N HIS A 951 -12.99 20.94 -4.22
CA HIS A 951 -13.57 21.69 -5.32
C HIS A 951 -13.68 23.19 -4.97
N PRO A 952 -13.13 24.11 -5.79
CA PRO A 952 -13.09 25.54 -5.46
C PRO A 952 -14.46 26.18 -5.23
N ASP A 953 -15.48 25.72 -5.96
CA ASP A 953 -16.85 26.24 -5.86
C ASP A 953 -17.78 25.37 -4.99
N GLU A 954 -17.35 24.18 -4.57
CA GLU A 954 -18.18 23.19 -3.87
C GLU A 954 -17.37 22.55 -2.73
N SER A 955 -17.26 23.21 -1.58
CA SER A 955 -16.39 22.78 -0.47
C SER A 955 -16.74 21.40 0.13
N SER A 956 -17.92 20.86 -0.18
CA SER A 956 -18.39 19.54 0.25
C SER A 956 -17.86 18.37 -0.59
N ARG A 957 -17.12 18.63 -1.69
CA ARG A 957 -16.57 17.58 -2.54
C ARG A 957 -15.12 17.82 -2.94
N TYR A 958 -14.44 16.75 -3.31
CA TYR A 958 -13.15 16.80 -3.99
C TYR A 958 -13.32 16.94 -5.51
N ILE A 959 -12.37 17.59 -6.17
CA ILE A 959 -12.33 17.70 -7.64
C ILE A 959 -11.32 16.74 -8.26
N ILE A 960 -10.21 16.47 -7.56
CA ILE A 960 -9.13 15.62 -8.07
C ILE A 960 -8.35 14.98 -6.92
N ALA A 961 -7.97 13.72 -7.12
CA ALA A 961 -6.99 13.00 -6.30
C ALA A 961 -5.61 13.10 -6.96
N ILE A 962 -4.58 13.28 -6.15
CA ILE A 962 -3.19 13.36 -6.59
C ILE A 962 -2.40 12.26 -5.87
N GLU A 963 -1.82 11.35 -6.63
CA GLU A 963 -0.88 10.33 -6.13
C GLU A 963 0.55 10.70 -6.49
N CYS A 964 1.45 10.58 -5.53
CA CYS A 964 2.89 10.77 -5.70
C CYS A 964 3.58 9.41 -5.89
N ASP A 965 4.75 9.38 -6.52
CA ASP A 965 5.58 8.17 -6.68
C ASP A 965 6.31 7.73 -5.40
N GLY A 966 5.68 7.95 -4.24
CA GLY A 966 6.20 7.73 -2.88
C GLY A 966 6.12 6.28 -2.39
N ALA A 967 6.33 6.07 -1.09
CA ALA A 967 6.46 4.73 -0.50
C ALA A 967 5.20 3.86 -0.68
N THR A 968 4.00 4.46 -0.61
CA THR A 968 2.72 3.79 -0.87
C THR A 968 2.55 3.36 -2.33
N PHE A 969 3.17 4.08 -3.27
CA PHE A 969 3.21 3.68 -4.68
C PHE A 969 4.16 2.49 -4.90
N HIS A 970 5.26 2.41 -4.15
CA HIS A 970 6.20 1.30 -4.20
C HIS A 970 5.70 0.03 -3.48
N SER A 971 4.87 0.15 -2.45
CA SER A 971 4.42 -0.97 -1.62
C SER A 971 3.35 -1.87 -2.27
N ALA A 972 2.87 -1.52 -3.47
CA ALA A 972 1.93 -2.33 -4.24
C ALA A 972 2.50 -3.73 -4.53
N LYS A 973 1.65 -4.77 -4.51
CA LYS A 973 2.10 -6.17 -4.66
C LYS A 973 2.47 -6.55 -6.10
N SER A 974 2.04 -5.76 -7.09
CA SER A 974 2.33 -5.97 -8.50
C SER A 974 2.27 -4.67 -9.30
N THR A 975 2.90 -4.68 -10.47
CA THR A 975 2.84 -3.59 -11.44
C THR A 975 1.41 -3.39 -11.97
N ARG A 976 0.66 -4.48 -12.20
CA ARG A 976 -0.74 -4.41 -12.65
C ARG A 976 -1.63 -3.69 -11.61
N GLU A 977 -1.40 -3.98 -10.33
CA GLU A 977 -2.10 -3.32 -9.22
C GLU A 977 -1.74 -1.83 -9.18
N ARG A 978 -0.44 -1.51 -9.11
CA ARG A 978 0.10 -0.16 -9.00
C ARG A 978 -0.37 0.75 -10.13
N ASP A 979 -0.32 0.25 -11.37
CA ASP A 979 -0.44 1.09 -12.55
C ASP A 979 -1.83 1.09 -13.19
N VAL A 980 -2.62 0.05 -13.00
CA VAL A 980 -3.94 -0.05 -13.63
C VAL A 980 -5.04 -0.18 -12.58
N MET A 981 -5.05 -1.25 -11.80
CA MET A 981 -6.19 -1.60 -10.94
C MET A 981 -6.47 -0.54 -9.87
N ARG A 982 -5.40 0.04 -9.28
CA ARG A 982 -5.52 1.07 -8.25
C ARG A 982 -6.26 2.32 -8.75
N GLN A 983 -5.91 2.78 -9.95
CA GLN A 983 -6.57 3.92 -10.57
C GLN A 983 -8.01 3.56 -10.98
N GLU A 984 -8.21 2.42 -11.63
CA GLU A 984 -9.55 1.97 -12.04
C GLU A 984 -10.49 1.83 -10.83
N PHE A 985 -9.98 1.38 -9.68
CA PHE A 985 -10.74 1.29 -8.44
C PHE A 985 -11.22 2.66 -7.94
N LEU A 986 -10.35 3.67 -7.94
CA LEU A 986 -10.71 5.05 -7.57
C LEU A 986 -11.68 5.67 -8.59
N GLU A 987 -11.39 5.52 -9.88
CA GLU A 987 -12.21 6.05 -10.98
C GLU A 987 -13.60 5.41 -11.02
N SER A 988 -13.72 4.13 -10.68
CA SER A 988 -15.02 3.45 -10.54
C SER A 988 -15.93 4.11 -9.49
N ARG A 989 -15.36 4.87 -8.56
CA ARG A 989 -16.10 5.64 -7.54
C ARG A 989 -16.30 7.11 -7.91
N GLY A 990 -15.83 7.51 -9.08
CA GLY A 990 -15.96 8.86 -9.66
C GLY A 990 -14.75 9.77 -9.45
N TRP A 991 -13.66 9.27 -8.88
CA TRP A 991 -12.46 10.08 -8.69
C TRP A 991 -11.84 10.37 -10.04
N VAL A 992 -11.32 11.59 -10.21
CA VAL A 992 -10.31 11.86 -11.23
C VAL A 992 -8.97 11.80 -10.54
N VAL A 993 -8.09 10.92 -11.02
CA VAL A 993 -6.77 10.68 -10.42
C VAL A 993 -5.68 11.25 -11.33
N GLU A 994 -4.79 12.06 -10.76
CA GLU A 994 -3.57 12.52 -11.42
C GLU A 994 -2.35 12.05 -10.65
N ARG A 995 -1.25 11.81 -11.36
CA ARG A 995 0.02 11.40 -10.76
C ARG A 995 1.08 12.46 -10.94
N ILE A 996 1.88 12.71 -9.90
CA ILE A 996 3.05 13.60 -9.97
C ILE A 996 4.28 12.79 -9.57
N TRP A 997 5.33 12.94 -10.36
CA TRP A 997 6.56 12.16 -10.21
C TRP A 997 7.67 13.04 -9.70
N SER A 998 8.37 12.56 -8.68
CA SER A 998 9.51 13.19 -8.02
C SER A 998 10.52 13.72 -9.03
N ARG A 999 10.83 12.94 -10.07
CA ARG A 999 11.74 13.34 -11.16
C ARG A 999 11.22 14.51 -11.99
N ASN A 1000 9.95 14.49 -12.39
CA ASN A 1000 9.36 15.56 -13.20
C ASN A 1000 9.27 16.85 -12.38
N TRP A 1001 8.88 16.70 -11.12
CA TRP A 1001 8.86 17.77 -10.15
C TRP A 1001 10.25 18.40 -9.97
N TRP A 1002 11.28 17.59 -9.76
CA TRP A 1002 12.67 18.06 -9.64
C TRP A 1002 13.14 18.80 -10.91
N ARG A 1003 12.74 18.34 -12.10
CA ARG A 1003 13.12 19.01 -13.36
C ARG A 1003 12.42 20.35 -13.56
N ASN A 1004 11.10 20.40 -13.36
CA ASN A 1004 10.32 21.62 -13.57
C ASN A 1004 9.03 21.60 -12.73
N PRO A 1005 9.09 22.05 -11.47
CA PRO A 1005 7.93 22.00 -10.58
C PRO A 1005 6.82 22.96 -11.05
N ILE A 1006 7.19 24.08 -11.68
CA ILE A 1006 6.25 25.06 -12.23
C ILE A 1006 5.39 24.42 -13.32
N ARG A 1007 5.99 23.65 -14.24
CA ARG A 1007 5.25 22.94 -15.30
C ARG A 1007 4.29 21.90 -14.73
N GLU A 1008 4.72 21.11 -13.76
CA GLU A 1008 3.86 20.07 -13.16
C GLU A 1008 2.68 20.69 -12.41
N ILE A 1009 2.90 21.74 -11.62
CA ILE A 1009 1.81 22.45 -10.94
C ILE A 1009 0.86 23.12 -11.93
N GLN A 1010 1.38 23.73 -13.00
CA GLN A 1010 0.53 24.32 -14.03
C GLN A 1010 -0.34 23.25 -14.73
N ARG A 1011 0.21 22.06 -15.01
CA ARG A 1011 -0.54 20.93 -15.57
C ARG A 1011 -1.71 20.53 -14.66
N ILE A 1012 -1.47 20.40 -13.35
CA ILE A 1012 -2.51 20.07 -12.38
C ILE A 1012 -3.55 21.21 -12.28
N ARG A 1013 -3.11 22.46 -12.26
CA ARG A 1013 -4.00 23.62 -12.27
C ARG A 1013 -4.92 23.64 -13.50
N ASP A 1014 -4.35 23.48 -14.69
CA ASP A 1014 -5.12 23.46 -15.95
C ASP A 1014 -6.13 22.32 -15.95
N ARG A 1015 -5.77 21.18 -15.36
CA ARG A 1015 -6.68 20.04 -15.16
C ARG A 1015 -7.83 20.38 -14.21
N ILE A 1016 -7.54 21.01 -13.06
CA ILE A 1016 -8.54 21.45 -12.09
C ILE A 1016 -9.51 22.45 -12.74
N GLU A 1017 -9.02 23.47 -13.43
CA GLU A 1017 -9.87 24.48 -14.10
C GLU A 1017 -10.70 23.85 -15.24
N GLY A 1018 -10.12 22.89 -15.98
CA GLY A 1018 -10.85 22.13 -17.00
C GLY A 1018 -11.99 21.28 -16.43
N LEU A 1019 -11.81 20.73 -15.23
CA LEU A 1019 -12.85 19.99 -14.51
C LEU A 1019 -13.90 20.92 -13.88
N ARG A 1020 -13.49 22.10 -13.41
CA ARG A 1020 -14.37 23.13 -12.83
C ARG A 1020 -15.40 23.65 -13.84
N GLY A 1021 -15.02 23.73 -15.11
CA GLY A 1021 -15.90 24.13 -16.21
C GLY A 1021 -16.88 23.06 -16.69
N GLN A 1022 -16.81 21.82 -16.18
CA GLN A 1022 -17.77 20.77 -16.48
C GLN A 1022 -18.89 20.79 -15.43
N PRO A 1023 -20.18 20.87 -15.80
CA PRO A 1023 -21.25 20.71 -14.83
C PRO A 1023 -21.08 19.37 -14.12
N GLY A 1024 -21.09 19.41 -12.78
CA GLY A 1024 -20.73 18.30 -11.92
C GLY A 1024 -21.33 16.97 -12.35
N GLY A 1025 -20.45 16.00 -12.63
CA GLY A 1025 -20.80 14.59 -12.71
C GLY A 1025 -21.56 14.16 -13.97
N ARG A 1026 -20.85 13.90 -15.07
CA ARG A 1026 -21.07 12.58 -15.70
C ARG A 1026 -20.52 11.54 -14.73
N ILE A 1027 -21.35 11.11 -13.79
CA ILE A 1027 -21.31 9.70 -13.36
C ILE A 1027 -21.33 8.94 -14.68
N THR A 1028 -20.19 8.34 -15.05
CA THR A 1028 -20.09 7.54 -16.26
C THR A 1028 -21.25 6.56 -16.24
N LYS A 1029 -22.14 6.70 -17.23
CA LYS A 1029 -23.15 5.70 -17.55
C LYS A 1029 -22.41 4.43 -17.95
N GLU A 1030 -22.21 3.53 -17.00
CA GLU A 1030 -22.38 2.09 -17.20
C GLU A 1030 -23.22 1.54 -16.05
#